data_AF-A0A847JUH1-F1
#
_entry.id   AF-A0A847JUH1-F1
#
_cell.length_a   1.000
_cell.length_b   1.000
_cell.length_c   1.000
_cell.angle_alpha   90.00
_cell.angle_beta   90.00
_cell.angle_gamma   90.00
#
_symmetry.space_group_name_H-M   'P 1'
#
loop_
_entity.id
_entity.type
_entity.pdbx_description
1 polymer ?
#
loop_
_entity_poly.entity_id
_entity_poly.type
_entity_poly.pdbx_seq_one_letter_code
_entity_poly.pdbx_strand_id
1 'polypeptide(L)'
;MTETQSVDVNQQIRRIVDAARGVWIRRLIDHSRANSLLFYRDLKVGTLDLTAETEAVGRLLAGDKLAIESLVSAGRYGGSSDPAGRTGAEAEARQKVRSALVALQRKALSNLEEKGIETLHLAMGMATWPAADGGRPYDAPVLLLPARIEACGRAGDDLRLAVAGEPQLNPVLLYVLEENYAIRINASTVLSECGGEDESGQWRIDPEKVFERIEPAATSVPGFKITRRVVLANFQFAKMAMVEDLERNGDTIASSAIVAAVAGHLLSRQKLAQAAIDIEPAQLDERPASDDYLVLDADSTQHRAIVLVGKGQNGVVQGPPGTGKSQTIANLIAQCVAEGRRVLFVAEKRAALDAVIKRLTHPDVGLGHLVLDLHGASVSRKEVMARLAHALEQIRNTLPAEDVESVHRELEVRRKQLSEHARRVNQIRQPTGLSVNQIVGRLLRLPAAAKSALRLRGDTLAALTAERASEVTQWIREAAANPTLFLATDPSPWNNADIRDGRRAQEAVDLATKAANDLWPEFKRLLDQVVNQLGVRPPNTLSEVAALLAILRNARSIRRQYSAELFSSKPGDLARALEPGTAGWVARIWAFLSNPAYRAARKRLRALRSVPAPPATLRQEALQAEDILRRWQALAPPSAVPVEADAEIELSVALDALDEATKKLGAMTEAGPFYGMQLSAAASRLRALAGDRQTPFRLPDIRRLRSHFRKAGLGGFVDDLRNHGVAAEHWLAQFEYIWLYSALE
;
A
#
# COMPACT_ATOMS: atom_id res chain seq x y z
N MET A 1 33.41 26.07 31.00
CA MET A 1 34.30 25.05 31.58
C MET A 1 35.62 25.73 31.87
N THR A 2 36.09 25.69 33.11
CA THR A 2 37.41 26.20 33.51
C THR A 2 38.51 25.31 32.91
N GLU A 3 39.70 25.86 32.60
CA GLU A 3 40.82 25.12 31.99
C GLU A 3 41.14 23.81 32.71
N THR A 4 40.99 23.77 34.03
CA THR A 4 41.21 22.58 34.86
C THR A 4 40.22 21.45 34.57
N GLN A 5 38.95 21.77 34.27
CA GLN A 5 37.92 20.78 33.91
C GLN A 5 38.13 20.22 32.50
N SER A 6 38.66 21.00 31.56
CA SER A 6 39.00 20.50 30.22
C SER A 6 40.22 19.57 30.22
N VAL A 7 41.21 19.83 31.08
CA VAL A 7 42.41 18.97 31.21
C VAL A 7 42.05 17.61 31.79
N ASP A 8 41.19 17.56 32.80
CA ASP A 8 40.78 16.31 33.46
C ASP A 8 39.93 15.40 32.54
N VAL A 9 39.00 16.01 31.77
CA VAL A 9 38.20 15.29 30.77
C VAL A 9 39.08 14.70 29.66
N ASN A 10 40.10 15.44 29.20
CA ASN A 10 41.03 14.94 28.18
C ASN A 10 41.91 13.79 28.70
N GLN A 11 42.32 13.83 29.97
CA GLN A 11 43.05 12.73 30.60
C GLN A 11 42.17 11.49 30.78
N GLN A 12 40.90 11.66 31.16
CA GLN A 12 39.95 10.55 31.28
C GLN A 12 39.69 9.86 29.93
N ILE A 13 39.45 10.63 28.87
CA ILE A 13 39.28 10.11 27.50
C ILE A 13 40.52 9.32 27.08
N ARG A 14 41.71 9.89 27.30
CA ARG A 14 42.99 9.25 26.95
C ARG A 14 43.16 7.89 27.64
N ARG A 15 42.88 7.78 28.94
CA ARG A 15 42.96 6.51 29.67
C ARG A 15 42.03 5.44 29.09
N ILE A 16 40.79 5.80 28.77
CA ILE A 16 39.80 4.87 28.20
C ILE A 16 40.22 4.42 26.80
N VAL A 17 40.66 5.36 25.97
CA VAL A 17 41.11 5.09 24.60
C VAL A 17 42.38 4.22 24.62
N ASP A 18 43.36 4.51 25.46
CA ASP A 18 44.60 3.72 25.56
C ASP A 18 44.33 2.30 26.05
N ALA A 19 43.41 2.11 27.00
CA ALA A 19 42.98 0.79 27.44
C ALA A 19 42.31 -0.01 26.30
N ALA A 20 41.40 0.63 25.55
CA ALA A 20 40.75 0.01 24.39
C ALA A 20 41.75 -0.31 23.27
N ARG A 21 42.68 0.60 23.00
CA ARG A 21 43.77 0.46 22.02
C ARG A 21 44.63 -0.76 22.31
N GLY A 22 45.02 -0.96 23.58
CA GLY A 22 45.76 -2.16 23.99
C GLY A 22 44.97 -3.46 23.75
N VAL A 23 43.64 -3.45 23.92
CA VAL A 23 42.78 -4.59 23.56
C VAL A 23 42.74 -4.81 22.05
N TRP A 24 42.64 -3.75 21.25
CA TRP A 24 42.62 -3.84 19.78
C TRP A 24 43.95 -4.39 19.23
N ILE A 25 45.09 -3.89 19.73
CA ILE A 25 46.43 -4.38 19.37
C ILE A 25 46.55 -5.88 19.67
N ARG A 26 46.20 -6.32 20.89
CA ARG A 26 46.25 -7.76 21.26
C ARG A 26 45.34 -8.64 20.40
N ARG A 27 44.22 -8.11 19.87
CA ARG A 27 43.33 -8.86 18.95
C ARG A 27 43.88 -8.93 17.53
N LEU A 28 44.70 -7.98 17.13
CA LEU A 28 45.35 -7.96 15.82
C LEU A 28 46.56 -8.92 15.78
N ILE A 29 47.30 -9.02 16.87
CA ILE A 29 48.45 -9.94 16.97
C ILE A 29 47.94 -11.34 17.30
N ASP A 30 47.86 -12.20 16.27
CA ASP A 30 47.55 -13.62 16.46
C ASP A 30 48.78 -14.35 17.02
N HIS A 31 48.82 -14.53 18.34
CA HIS A 31 49.84 -15.33 19.02
C HIS A 31 49.58 -16.84 18.95
N SER A 32 48.49 -17.26 18.30
CA SER A 32 48.19 -18.69 18.18
C SER A 32 49.14 -19.36 17.20
N ARG A 33 49.20 -20.69 17.28
CA ARG A 33 49.97 -21.52 16.34
C ARG A 33 49.42 -21.52 14.91
N ALA A 34 48.33 -20.79 14.64
CA ALA A 34 47.80 -20.57 13.30
C ALA A 34 48.57 -19.47 12.52
N ASN A 35 49.38 -18.66 13.21
CA ASN A 35 50.15 -17.60 12.58
C ASN A 35 51.38 -18.15 11.84
N SER A 36 51.32 -18.14 10.50
CA SER A 36 52.40 -18.64 9.62
C SER A 36 53.67 -17.79 9.64
N LEU A 37 53.64 -16.59 10.23
CA LEU A 37 54.82 -15.73 10.43
C LEU A 37 55.61 -16.09 11.71
N LEU A 38 55.07 -16.95 12.58
CA LEU A 38 55.76 -17.45 13.79
C LEU A 38 55.92 -18.97 13.81
N PHE A 39 54.90 -19.68 13.34
CA PHE A 39 54.84 -21.14 13.34
C PHE A 39 54.64 -21.68 11.92
N TYR A 40 55.53 -21.30 11.00
CA TYR A 40 55.43 -21.73 9.61
C TYR A 40 55.34 -23.25 9.49
N ARG A 41 54.56 -23.75 8.53
CA ARG A 41 54.48 -25.18 8.23
C ARG A 41 54.31 -25.37 6.74
N ASP A 42 54.92 -26.43 6.23
CA ASP A 42 54.78 -26.81 4.83
C ASP A 42 53.35 -27.29 4.55
N LEU A 43 52.76 -26.74 3.49
CA LEU A 43 51.49 -27.19 2.97
C LEU A 43 51.72 -28.18 1.84
N LYS A 44 50.92 -29.26 1.80
CA LYS A 44 50.97 -30.27 0.73
C LYS A 44 50.77 -29.66 -0.67
N VAL A 45 49.96 -28.60 -0.73
CA VAL A 45 49.68 -27.81 -1.93
C VAL A 45 49.63 -26.35 -1.46
N GLY A 46 50.50 -25.49 -1.99
CA GLY A 46 50.63 -24.09 -1.54
C GLY A 46 51.94 -23.74 -0.81
N THR A 47 52.98 -24.55 -0.97
CA THR A 47 54.35 -24.27 -0.55
C THR A 47 55.29 -24.75 -1.66
N LEU A 48 56.25 -23.91 -2.05
CA LEU A 48 57.30 -24.29 -2.98
C LEU A 48 58.67 -24.04 -2.33
N ASP A 49 59.41 -25.11 -2.08
CA ASP A 49 60.74 -25.06 -1.45
C ASP A 49 61.83 -24.97 -2.51
N LEU A 50 62.45 -23.79 -2.60
CA LEU A 50 63.49 -23.45 -3.57
C LEU A 50 64.90 -23.55 -2.96
N THR A 51 65.06 -24.14 -1.77
CA THR A 51 66.33 -24.16 -1.03
C THR A 51 67.48 -24.81 -1.80
N ALA A 52 67.21 -25.85 -2.61
CA ALA A 52 68.24 -26.48 -3.43
C ALA A 52 68.45 -25.81 -4.81
N GLU A 53 67.58 -24.87 -5.18
CA GLU A 53 67.57 -24.21 -6.49
C GLU A 53 68.34 -22.88 -6.45
N THR A 54 69.60 -22.94 -6.01
CA THR A 54 70.42 -21.75 -5.69
C THR A 54 70.62 -20.80 -6.88
N GLU A 55 70.79 -21.34 -8.10
CA GLU A 55 70.90 -20.54 -9.32
C GLU A 55 69.58 -19.81 -9.65
N ALA A 56 68.44 -20.49 -9.50
CA ALA A 56 67.13 -19.90 -9.73
C ALA A 56 66.83 -18.79 -8.70
N VAL A 57 67.15 -19.01 -7.42
CA VAL A 57 67.01 -17.98 -6.37
C VAL A 57 67.91 -16.78 -6.67
N GLY A 58 69.16 -16.99 -7.08
CA GLY A 58 70.08 -15.91 -7.45
C GLY A 58 69.56 -15.05 -8.61
N ARG A 59 68.97 -15.69 -9.63
CA ARG A 59 68.35 -14.98 -10.77
C ARG A 59 67.09 -14.21 -10.37
N LEU A 60 66.24 -14.76 -9.50
CA LEU A 60 65.08 -14.05 -8.95
C LEU A 60 65.50 -12.79 -8.17
N LEU A 61 66.57 -12.88 -7.38
CA LEU A 61 67.13 -11.76 -6.63
C LEU A 61 67.79 -10.72 -7.54
N ALA A 62 68.32 -11.14 -8.70
CA ALA A 62 68.83 -10.24 -9.73
C ALA A 62 67.73 -9.54 -10.54
N GLY A 63 66.47 -9.97 -10.39
CA GLY A 63 65.31 -9.36 -11.01
C GLY A 63 64.74 -10.09 -12.23
N ASP A 64 65.26 -11.27 -12.56
CA ASP A 64 64.79 -12.06 -13.70
C ASP A 64 63.36 -12.58 -13.47
N LYS A 65 62.58 -12.65 -14.55
CA LYS A 65 61.32 -13.40 -14.59
C LYS A 65 61.62 -14.85 -14.94
N LEU A 66 61.34 -15.78 -14.02
CA LEU A 66 61.64 -17.20 -14.19
C LEU A 66 60.42 -18.01 -14.62
N ALA A 67 60.59 -18.81 -15.67
CA ALA A 67 59.59 -19.80 -16.11
C ALA A 67 59.72 -21.10 -15.31
N ILE A 68 58.70 -21.97 -15.37
CA ILE A 68 58.65 -23.24 -14.63
C ILE A 68 59.90 -24.09 -14.93
N GLU A 69 60.37 -24.08 -16.17
CA GLU A 69 61.54 -24.85 -16.64
C GLU A 69 62.82 -24.47 -15.89
N SER A 70 62.94 -23.19 -15.51
CA SER A 70 64.09 -22.67 -14.77
C SER A 70 64.01 -22.85 -13.25
N LEU A 71 62.85 -23.29 -12.73
CA LEU A 71 62.61 -23.52 -11.30
C LEU A 71 62.81 -25.00 -10.89
N VAL A 72 63.17 -25.86 -11.83
CA VAL A 72 63.43 -27.29 -11.60
C VAL A 72 64.88 -27.57 -12.01
N SER A 73 65.82 -27.64 -11.07
CA SER A 73 67.16 -28.14 -11.39
C SER A 73 67.10 -29.63 -11.73
N ALA A 74 67.74 -30.00 -12.83
CA ALA A 74 67.92 -31.40 -13.24
C ALA A 74 68.67 -32.25 -12.20
N GLY A 75 69.30 -31.64 -11.19
CA GLY A 75 70.15 -32.30 -10.19
C GLY A 75 69.41 -32.99 -9.03
N ARG A 76 68.16 -32.61 -8.71
CA ARG A 76 67.44 -33.15 -7.52
C ARG A 76 66.93 -34.59 -7.67
N TYR A 77 66.81 -35.11 -8.90
CA TYR A 77 66.29 -36.45 -9.20
C TYR A 77 67.26 -37.33 -10.02
N GLY A 78 68.52 -36.88 -10.18
CA GLY A 78 69.55 -37.55 -10.99
C GLY A 78 70.12 -38.86 -10.41
N GLY A 79 69.60 -39.35 -9.29
CA GLY A 79 70.07 -40.60 -8.65
C GLY A 79 69.71 -41.89 -9.39
N SER A 80 68.85 -41.83 -10.41
CA SER A 80 68.53 -42.98 -11.27
C SER A 80 69.54 -43.10 -12.41
N SER A 81 70.15 -44.27 -12.58
CA SER A 81 71.03 -44.63 -13.70
C SER A 81 70.30 -44.86 -15.03
N ASP A 82 68.96 -44.78 -15.05
CA ASP A 82 68.11 -45.12 -16.20
C ASP A 82 67.55 -43.86 -16.94
N PRO A 83 67.85 -43.64 -18.24
CA PRO A 83 67.41 -42.47 -19.02
C PRO A 83 65.89 -42.28 -19.10
N ALA A 84 65.10 -43.36 -19.13
CA ALA A 84 63.64 -43.30 -19.20
C ALA A 84 63.00 -42.93 -17.84
N GLY A 85 63.64 -43.29 -16.74
CA GLY A 85 63.23 -42.89 -15.39
C GLY A 85 63.51 -41.42 -15.10
N ARG A 86 64.57 -40.85 -15.70
CA ARG A 86 64.91 -39.42 -15.54
C ARG A 86 63.88 -38.49 -16.19
N THR A 87 63.45 -38.80 -17.41
CA THR A 87 62.41 -38.00 -18.11
C THR A 87 61.05 -38.08 -17.42
N GLY A 88 60.70 -39.24 -16.85
CA GLY A 88 59.49 -39.40 -16.03
C GLY A 88 59.53 -38.61 -14.72
N ALA A 89 60.64 -38.71 -13.97
CA ALA A 89 60.82 -37.98 -12.71
C ALA A 89 60.88 -36.45 -12.91
N GLU A 90 61.52 -36.00 -14.00
CA GLU A 90 61.57 -34.58 -14.36
C GLU A 90 60.18 -34.04 -14.76
N ALA A 91 59.40 -34.81 -15.53
CA ALA A 91 58.02 -34.45 -15.85
C ALA A 91 57.12 -34.39 -14.60
N GLU A 92 57.29 -35.33 -13.66
CA GLU A 92 56.56 -35.33 -12.38
C GLU A 92 56.94 -34.13 -11.50
N ALA A 93 58.22 -33.78 -11.44
CA ALA A 93 58.70 -32.60 -10.72
C ALA A 93 58.14 -31.29 -11.30
N ARG A 94 58.17 -31.14 -12.63
CA ARG A 94 57.56 -29.99 -13.33
C ARG A 94 56.06 -29.88 -13.05
N GLN A 95 55.34 -31.00 -13.06
CA GLN A 95 53.91 -31.01 -12.74
C GLN A 95 53.64 -30.63 -11.28
N LYS A 96 54.46 -31.08 -10.33
CA LYS A 96 54.37 -30.68 -8.92
C LYS A 96 54.61 -29.19 -8.75
N VAL A 97 55.69 -28.64 -9.31
CA VAL A 97 55.98 -27.20 -9.25
C VAL A 97 54.85 -26.38 -9.88
N ARG A 98 54.36 -26.79 -11.06
CA ARG A 98 53.22 -26.15 -11.71
C ARG A 98 51.98 -26.15 -10.81
N SER A 99 51.62 -27.29 -10.23
CA SER A 99 50.45 -27.39 -9.35
C SER A 99 50.59 -26.51 -8.09
N ALA A 100 51.80 -26.41 -7.54
CA ALA A 100 52.10 -25.55 -6.40
C ALA A 100 52.00 -24.06 -6.76
N LEU A 101 52.56 -23.63 -7.90
CA LEU A 101 52.47 -22.26 -8.39
C LEU A 101 51.03 -21.85 -8.69
N VAL A 102 50.24 -22.71 -9.36
CA VAL A 102 48.80 -22.45 -9.61
C VAL A 102 48.04 -22.29 -8.29
N ALA A 103 48.29 -23.15 -7.31
CA ALA A 103 47.64 -23.05 -6.00
C ALA A 103 48.06 -21.78 -5.23
N LEU A 104 49.35 -21.43 -5.27
CA LEU A 104 49.89 -20.21 -4.67
C LEU A 104 49.29 -18.96 -5.32
N GLN A 105 49.26 -18.90 -6.65
CA GLN A 105 48.69 -17.80 -7.43
C GLN A 105 47.19 -17.67 -7.14
N ARG A 106 46.43 -18.76 -7.18
CA ARG A 106 44.99 -18.75 -6.88
C ARG A 106 44.72 -18.22 -5.46
N LYS A 107 45.53 -18.64 -4.48
CA LYS A 107 45.37 -18.18 -3.10
C LYS A 107 45.78 -16.71 -2.94
N ALA A 108 46.84 -16.28 -3.60
CA ALA A 108 47.29 -14.89 -3.61
C ALA A 108 46.23 -13.97 -4.24
N LEU A 109 45.68 -14.36 -5.39
CA LEU A 109 44.61 -13.62 -6.08
C LEU A 109 43.34 -13.53 -5.23
N SER A 110 42.90 -14.64 -4.62
CA SER A 110 41.76 -14.63 -3.68
C SER A 110 42.00 -13.72 -2.49
N ASN A 111 43.19 -13.73 -1.88
CA ASN A 111 43.51 -12.80 -0.78
C ASN A 111 43.55 -11.34 -1.25
N LEU A 112 44.02 -11.06 -2.46
CA LEU A 112 44.02 -9.71 -3.03
C LEU A 112 42.59 -9.22 -3.32
N GLU A 113 41.75 -10.05 -3.94
CA GLU A 113 40.37 -9.68 -4.30
C GLU A 113 39.46 -9.57 -3.06
N GLU A 114 39.56 -10.52 -2.14
CA GLU A 114 38.66 -10.60 -0.98
C GLU A 114 39.10 -9.73 0.19
N LYS A 115 40.42 -9.57 0.38
CA LYS A 115 40.99 -8.90 1.56
C LYS A 115 41.87 -7.70 1.20
N GLY A 116 42.13 -7.44 -0.08
CA GLY A 116 42.97 -6.32 -0.52
C GLY A 116 44.43 -6.43 -0.10
N ILE A 117 44.93 -7.63 0.20
CA ILE A 117 46.29 -7.82 0.73
C ILE A 117 47.11 -8.72 -0.19
N GLU A 118 48.32 -8.25 -0.51
CA GLU A 118 49.33 -9.06 -1.20
C GLU A 118 49.96 -10.01 -0.18
N THR A 119 49.87 -11.32 -0.44
CA THR A 119 50.33 -12.34 0.52
C THR A 119 51.46 -13.20 -0.02
N LEU A 120 51.71 -13.21 -1.33
CA LEU A 120 52.73 -14.06 -1.92
C LEU A 120 54.12 -13.47 -1.68
N HIS A 121 54.94 -14.18 -0.92
CA HIS A 121 56.31 -13.75 -0.64
C HIS A 121 57.27 -14.92 -0.79
N LEU A 122 58.48 -14.59 -1.26
CA LEU A 122 59.65 -15.44 -1.14
C LEU A 122 60.25 -15.20 0.25
N ALA A 123 60.04 -16.15 1.15
CA ALA A 123 60.66 -16.16 2.46
C ALA A 123 62.08 -16.73 2.36
N MET A 124 63.03 -16.03 2.96
CA MET A 124 64.42 -16.45 3.01
C MET A 124 64.92 -16.40 4.45
N GLY A 125 65.52 -17.51 4.88
CA GLY A 125 65.95 -17.71 6.25
C GLY A 125 64.77 -18.03 7.16
N MET A 126 64.88 -19.10 7.93
CA MET A 126 63.89 -19.52 8.92
C MET A 126 64.52 -19.50 10.31
N ALA A 127 64.09 -18.58 11.15
CA ALA A 127 64.49 -18.48 12.55
C ALA A 127 63.73 -19.51 13.39
N THR A 128 64.48 -20.38 14.08
CA THR A 128 63.92 -21.43 14.93
C THR A 128 64.43 -21.30 16.36
N TRP A 129 63.52 -21.42 17.33
CA TRP A 129 63.85 -21.50 18.76
C TRP A 129 62.73 -22.23 19.54
N PRO A 130 63.02 -22.82 20.71
CA PRO A 130 62.03 -23.55 21.50
C PRO A 130 60.89 -22.63 21.98
N ALA A 131 59.66 -23.13 21.92
CA ALA A 131 58.50 -22.43 22.46
C ALA A 131 58.46 -22.55 23.99
N ALA A 132 58.10 -21.46 24.68
CA ALA A 132 58.07 -21.40 26.15
C ALA A 132 57.04 -22.37 26.78
N ASP A 133 56.03 -22.77 26.02
CA ASP A 133 54.96 -23.69 26.43
C ASP A 133 55.30 -25.18 26.18
N GLY A 134 56.55 -25.49 25.76
CA GLY A 134 56.99 -26.86 25.43
C GLY A 134 56.36 -27.43 24.16
N GLY A 135 55.70 -26.58 23.37
CA GLY A 135 55.06 -26.95 22.12
C GLY A 135 55.98 -27.11 20.93
N ARG A 136 55.37 -27.02 19.72
CA ARG A 136 56.13 -26.94 18.47
C ARG A 136 57.06 -25.72 18.53
N PRO A 137 58.35 -25.86 18.19
CA PRO A 137 59.28 -24.73 18.16
C PRO A 137 58.80 -23.67 17.16
N TYR A 138 59.22 -22.43 17.40
CA TYR A 138 59.04 -21.35 16.44
C TYR A 138 59.78 -21.70 15.14
N ASP A 139 59.19 -21.31 14.02
CA ASP A 139 59.73 -21.48 12.67
C ASP A 139 59.26 -20.27 11.87
N ALA A 140 59.96 -19.15 12.04
CA ALA A 140 59.55 -17.84 11.54
C ALA A 140 60.42 -17.43 10.34
N PRO A 141 59.83 -17.02 9.21
CA PRO A 141 60.62 -16.46 8.12
C PRO A 141 61.30 -15.16 8.58
N VAL A 142 62.54 -14.93 8.16
CA VAL A 142 63.32 -13.75 8.58
C VAL A 142 63.14 -12.62 7.58
N LEU A 143 63.46 -12.88 6.32
CA LEU A 143 63.37 -11.93 5.23
C LEU A 143 62.25 -12.35 4.26
N LEU A 144 61.37 -11.41 3.93
CA LEU A 144 60.22 -11.61 3.05
C LEU A 144 60.35 -10.69 1.85
N LEU A 145 60.44 -11.28 0.65
CA LEU A 145 60.42 -10.52 -0.60
C LEU A 145 59.06 -10.70 -1.29
N PRO A 146 58.31 -9.62 -1.55
CA PRO A 146 57.06 -9.71 -2.28
C PRO A 146 57.27 -10.33 -3.67
N ALA A 147 56.43 -11.31 -4.03
CA ALA A 147 56.56 -12.05 -5.28
C ALA A 147 55.23 -12.10 -6.05
N ARG A 148 55.31 -12.20 -7.37
CA ARG A 148 54.17 -12.25 -8.28
C ARG A 148 54.30 -13.41 -9.26
N ILE A 149 53.16 -14.03 -9.57
CA ILE A 149 53.05 -15.09 -10.59
C ILE A 149 52.18 -14.55 -11.72
N GLU A 150 52.80 -14.32 -12.88
CA GLU A 150 52.13 -13.87 -14.09
C GLU A 150 51.81 -15.08 -14.99
N ALA A 151 50.59 -15.14 -15.53
CA ALA A 151 50.22 -16.13 -16.54
C ALA A 151 50.34 -15.49 -17.93
N CYS A 152 51.15 -16.09 -18.81
CA CYS A 152 51.38 -15.66 -20.19
C CYS A 152 50.78 -16.67 -21.20
N GLY A 153 50.28 -16.18 -22.34
CA GLY A 153 49.78 -17.00 -23.46
C GLY A 153 48.25 -17.14 -23.56
N ARG A 154 47.76 -17.72 -24.67
CA ARG A 154 46.32 -17.80 -25.04
C ARG A 154 45.46 -18.68 -24.10
N ALA A 155 46.08 -19.55 -23.31
CA ALA A 155 45.42 -20.45 -22.35
C ALA A 155 45.92 -20.27 -20.90
N GLY A 156 46.83 -19.32 -20.65
CA GLY A 156 47.45 -19.13 -19.32
C GLY A 156 48.40 -20.26 -18.90
N ASP A 157 48.93 -21.02 -19.86
CA ASP A 157 49.77 -22.19 -19.61
C ASP A 157 51.22 -21.89 -19.23
N ASP A 158 51.75 -20.70 -19.57
CA ASP A 158 53.13 -20.28 -19.24
C ASP A 158 53.11 -19.41 -17.97
N LEU A 159 53.49 -19.97 -16.82
CA LEU A 159 53.56 -19.24 -15.55
C LEU A 159 54.97 -18.73 -15.29
N ARG A 160 55.09 -17.43 -15.00
CA ARG A 160 56.36 -16.78 -14.68
C ARG A 160 56.35 -16.21 -13.27
N LEU A 161 57.37 -16.55 -12.50
CA LEU A 161 57.62 -16.04 -11.16
C LEU A 161 58.56 -14.84 -11.22
N ALA A 162 58.22 -13.75 -10.54
CA ALA A 162 59.06 -12.58 -10.40
C ALA A 162 58.99 -12.05 -8.96
N VAL A 163 60.10 -11.50 -8.47
CA VAL A 163 60.12 -10.71 -7.23
C VAL A 163 59.75 -9.27 -7.60
N ALA A 164 58.81 -8.69 -6.87
CA ALA A 164 58.25 -7.38 -7.21
C ALA A 164 57.84 -6.63 -5.93
N GLY A 165 58.67 -5.69 -5.49
CA GLY A 165 58.40 -4.83 -4.34
C GLY A 165 59.63 -4.63 -3.46
N GLU A 166 59.44 -3.89 -2.37
CA GLU A 166 60.46 -3.65 -1.35
C GLU A 166 60.60 -4.88 -0.43
N PRO A 167 61.83 -5.34 -0.12
CA PRO A 167 62.06 -6.43 0.83
C PRO A 167 61.70 -6.00 2.25
N GLN A 168 61.10 -6.91 3.03
CA GLN A 168 60.65 -6.63 4.39
C GLN A 168 61.19 -7.68 5.35
N LEU A 169 61.61 -7.25 6.55
CA LEU A 169 61.83 -8.17 7.65
C LEU A 169 60.50 -8.57 8.27
N ASN A 170 60.40 -9.79 8.78
CA ASN A 170 59.19 -10.27 9.43
C ASN A 170 58.90 -9.48 10.73
N PRO A 171 57.89 -8.59 10.77
CA PRO A 171 57.61 -7.73 11.91
C PRO A 171 57.09 -8.52 13.09
N VAL A 172 56.45 -9.67 12.87
CA VAL A 172 55.94 -10.50 13.97
C VAL A 172 57.12 -11.16 14.70
N LEU A 173 58.16 -11.55 13.97
CA LEU A 173 59.43 -12.00 14.56
C LEU A 173 60.05 -10.87 15.39
N LEU A 174 60.18 -9.66 14.81
CA LEU A 174 60.75 -8.51 15.53
C LEU A 174 59.96 -8.15 16.78
N TYR A 175 58.63 -8.13 16.68
CA TYR A 175 57.73 -7.87 17.81
C TYR A 175 57.92 -8.91 18.93
N VAL A 176 57.97 -10.20 18.60
CA VAL A 176 58.18 -11.25 19.61
C VAL A 176 59.56 -11.16 20.27
N LEU A 177 60.59 -10.79 19.51
CA LEU A 177 61.93 -10.56 20.04
C LEU A 177 61.96 -9.35 20.99
N GLU A 178 61.24 -8.28 20.67
CA GLU A 178 61.12 -7.10 21.53
C GLU A 178 60.29 -7.39 22.79
N GLU A 179 59.10 -7.95 22.64
CA GLU A 179 58.15 -8.16 23.75
C GLU A 179 58.64 -9.23 24.74
N ASN A 180 59.12 -10.38 24.24
CA ASN A 180 59.46 -11.51 25.11
C ASN A 180 60.91 -11.49 25.59
N TYR A 181 61.81 -10.85 24.85
CA TYR A 181 63.26 -10.90 25.11
C TYR A 181 63.94 -9.52 25.19
N ALA A 182 63.18 -8.42 25.04
CA ALA A 182 63.68 -7.04 25.06
C ALA A 182 64.76 -6.74 23.99
N ILE A 183 64.74 -7.46 22.86
CA ILE A 183 65.69 -7.28 21.76
C ILE A 183 65.07 -6.38 20.70
N ARG A 184 65.62 -5.17 20.54
CA ARG A 184 65.17 -4.22 19.52
C ARG A 184 66.05 -4.28 18.28
N ILE A 185 65.44 -4.65 17.15
CA ILE A 185 66.08 -4.65 15.84
C ILE A 185 65.33 -3.67 14.95
N ASN A 186 66.02 -2.62 14.48
CA ASN A 186 65.42 -1.66 13.57
C ASN A 186 65.44 -2.20 12.13
N ALA A 187 64.26 -2.53 11.60
CA ALA A 187 64.15 -3.13 10.28
C ALA A 187 64.69 -2.24 9.16
N SER A 188 64.38 -0.94 9.21
CA SER A 188 64.80 0.02 8.18
C SER A 188 66.32 0.18 8.11
N THR A 189 67.00 0.20 9.26
CA THR A 189 68.46 0.28 9.33
C THR A 189 69.10 -0.96 8.70
N VAL A 190 68.65 -2.16 9.09
CA VAL A 190 69.18 -3.43 8.57
C VAL A 190 68.97 -3.54 7.05
N LEU A 191 67.77 -3.20 6.55
CA LEU A 191 67.47 -3.25 5.12
C LEU A 191 68.32 -2.24 4.31
N SER A 192 68.54 -1.04 4.85
CA SER A 192 69.37 -0.02 4.18
C SER A 192 70.87 -0.34 4.15
N GLU A 193 71.38 -1.09 5.13
CA GLU A 193 72.78 -1.53 5.19
C GLU A 193 73.03 -2.76 4.30
N CYS A 194 72.01 -3.60 4.09
CA CYS A 194 72.11 -4.88 3.38
C CYS A 194 71.59 -4.85 1.93
N GLY A 195 70.99 -3.74 1.48
CA GLY A 195 70.40 -3.62 0.15
C GLY A 195 70.18 -2.17 -0.31
N GLY A 196 69.71 -2.01 -1.55
CA GLY A 196 69.43 -0.72 -2.15
C GLY A 196 68.60 -0.83 -3.43
N GLU A 197 68.05 0.31 -3.85
CA GLU A 197 67.30 0.45 -5.10
C GLU A 197 68.27 0.81 -6.25
N ASP A 198 68.18 0.10 -7.38
CA ASP A 198 68.97 0.43 -8.57
C ASP A 198 68.34 1.58 -9.39
N GLU A 199 69.05 2.10 -10.40
CA GLU A 199 68.60 3.23 -11.24
C GLU A 199 67.27 2.96 -11.97
N SER A 200 66.88 1.68 -12.12
CA SER A 200 65.61 1.23 -12.69
C SER A 200 64.45 1.15 -11.69
N GLY A 201 64.71 1.39 -10.40
CA GLY A 201 63.72 1.30 -9.34
C GLY A 201 63.51 -0.13 -8.80
N GLN A 202 64.45 -1.04 -9.04
CA GLN A 202 64.38 -2.42 -8.57
C GLN A 202 65.23 -2.64 -7.31
N TRP A 203 64.64 -3.28 -6.30
CA TRP A 203 65.31 -3.56 -5.04
C TRP A 203 66.24 -4.77 -5.15
N ARG A 204 67.49 -4.59 -4.71
CA ARG A 204 68.47 -5.68 -4.55
C ARG A 204 68.88 -5.80 -3.09
N ILE A 205 68.86 -7.00 -2.56
CA ILE A 205 69.21 -7.28 -1.16
C ILE A 205 70.10 -8.51 -1.08
N ASP A 206 71.13 -8.43 -0.24
CA ASP A 206 72.00 -9.56 0.10
C ASP A 206 71.47 -10.25 1.36
N PRO A 207 70.88 -11.46 1.26
CA PRO A 207 70.24 -12.11 2.39
C PRO A 207 71.21 -12.55 3.47
N GLU A 208 72.44 -12.90 3.10
CA GLU A 208 73.41 -13.44 4.06
C GLU A 208 73.84 -12.34 5.04
N LYS A 209 74.04 -11.11 4.54
CA LYS A 209 74.30 -9.94 5.41
C LYS A 209 73.17 -9.65 6.39
N VAL A 210 71.92 -9.88 5.98
CA VAL A 210 70.76 -9.73 6.86
C VAL A 210 70.81 -10.76 8.00
N PHE A 211 71.15 -12.02 7.68
CA PHE A 211 71.26 -13.07 8.69
C PHE A 211 72.43 -12.83 9.64
N GLU A 212 73.60 -12.45 9.12
CA GLU A 212 74.79 -12.07 9.91
C GLU A 212 74.53 -10.91 10.87
N ARG A 213 73.56 -10.03 10.55
CA ARG A 213 73.17 -8.92 11.42
C ARG A 213 72.22 -9.35 12.56
N ILE A 214 71.34 -10.30 12.28
CA ILE A 214 70.29 -10.74 13.21
C ILE A 214 70.80 -11.83 14.17
N GLU A 215 71.62 -12.78 13.69
CA GLU A 215 72.11 -13.90 14.51
C GLU A 215 72.86 -13.44 15.78
N PRO A 216 73.80 -12.47 15.73
CA PRO A 216 74.48 -11.99 16.93
C PRO A 216 73.53 -11.29 17.90
N ALA A 217 72.57 -10.52 17.40
CA ALA A 217 71.61 -9.77 18.21
C ALA A 217 70.66 -10.70 18.99
N ALA A 218 70.39 -11.90 18.48
CA ALA A 218 69.48 -12.88 19.07
C ALA A 218 70.17 -13.96 19.93
N THR A 219 71.46 -13.81 20.27
CA THR A 219 72.23 -14.82 21.03
C THR A 219 71.66 -15.06 22.45
N SER A 220 70.96 -14.07 23.02
CA SER A 220 70.30 -14.19 24.33
C SER A 220 69.04 -15.07 24.31
N VAL A 221 68.52 -15.43 23.14
CA VAL A 221 67.37 -16.34 23.00
C VAL A 221 67.85 -17.79 23.00
N PRO A 222 67.45 -18.62 23.98
CA PRO A 222 67.93 -20.00 24.08
C PRO A 222 67.59 -20.82 22.83
N GLY A 223 68.60 -21.43 22.19
CA GLY A 223 68.39 -22.31 21.04
C GLY A 223 67.99 -21.62 19.74
N PHE A 224 68.16 -20.29 19.65
CA PHE A 224 67.89 -19.53 18.43
C PHE A 224 68.89 -19.85 17.31
N LYS A 225 68.37 -20.17 16.12
CA LYS A 225 69.18 -20.43 14.92
C LYS A 225 68.45 -20.00 13.66
N ILE A 226 69.16 -19.43 12.68
CA ILE A 226 68.59 -19.16 11.36
C ILE A 226 69.02 -20.26 10.38
N THR A 227 68.06 -21.00 9.86
CA THR A 227 68.29 -21.99 8.81
C THR A 227 68.14 -21.33 7.44
N ARG A 228 69.13 -21.45 6.54
CA ARG A 228 69.12 -20.87 5.18
C ARG A 228 68.16 -21.66 4.27
N ARG A 229 66.86 -21.53 4.55
CA ARG A 229 65.77 -22.13 3.79
C ARG A 229 65.09 -21.05 2.95
N VAL A 230 64.75 -21.38 1.70
CA VAL A 230 64.08 -20.46 0.77
C VAL A 230 62.75 -21.05 0.35
N VAL A 231 61.66 -20.37 0.70
CA VAL A 231 60.31 -20.87 0.51
C VAL A 231 59.40 -19.82 -0.10
N LEU A 232 58.73 -20.15 -1.20
CA LEU A 232 57.67 -19.35 -1.77
C LEU A 232 56.33 -19.79 -1.17
N ALA A 233 55.67 -18.89 -0.43
CA ALA A 233 54.39 -19.17 0.20
C ALA A 233 53.55 -17.90 0.39
N ASN A 234 52.29 -18.09 0.80
CA ASN A 234 51.39 -17.00 1.14
C ASN A 234 51.49 -16.67 2.65
N PHE A 235 52.12 -15.53 2.96
CA PHE A 235 52.25 -14.97 4.30
C PHE A 235 51.31 -13.76 4.48
N GLN A 236 50.54 -13.73 5.57
CA GLN A 236 49.57 -12.67 5.82
C GLN A 236 50.14 -11.65 6.81
N PHE A 237 50.62 -10.52 6.28
CA PHE A 237 51.36 -9.48 7.01
C PHE A 237 50.50 -8.33 7.55
N ALA A 238 49.35 -8.08 6.93
CA ALA A 238 48.64 -6.79 7.02
C ALA A 238 48.23 -6.31 8.42
N LYS A 239 48.19 -7.21 9.42
CA LYS A 239 47.81 -6.85 10.78
C LYS A 239 48.90 -6.06 11.53
N MET A 240 50.19 -6.24 11.21
CA MET A 240 51.27 -5.57 11.94
C MET A 240 51.39 -4.08 11.63
N ALA A 241 51.18 -3.68 10.36
CA ALA A 241 51.11 -2.26 10.00
C ALA A 241 50.00 -1.52 10.77
N MET A 242 48.87 -2.20 11.03
CA MET A 242 47.79 -1.65 11.87
C MET A 242 48.18 -1.54 13.34
N VAL A 243 48.99 -2.48 13.85
CA VAL A 243 49.50 -2.44 15.23
C VAL A 243 50.43 -1.25 15.42
N GLU A 244 51.42 -1.10 14.53
CA GLU A 244 52.36 0.03 14.56
C GLU A 244 51.63 1.38 14.44
N ASP A 245 50.61 1.47 13.59
CA ASP A 245 49.78 2.66 13.45
C ASP A 245 49.01 3.00 14.75
N LEU A 246 48.40 2.00 15.38
CA LEU A 246 47.71 2.16 16.66
C LEU A 246 48.67 2.56 17.79
N GLU A 247 49.90 2.04 17.81
CA GLU A 247 50.91 2.41 18.80
C GLU A 247 51.42 3.84 18.60
N ARG A 248 51.73 4.20 17.35
CA ARG A 248 52.29 5.50 16.99
C ARG A 248 51.30 6.65 17.15
N ASN A 249 50.02 6.42 16.86
CA ASN A 249 49.02 7.50 16.75
C ASN A 249 48.08 7.64 17.95
N GLY A 250 48.50 7.19 19.14
CA GLY A 250 47.70 7.22 20.36
C GLY A 250 47.04 8.57 20.68
N ASP A 251 47.80 9.67 20.58
CA ASP A 251 47.29 11.02 20.87
C ASP A 251 46.19 11.45 19.89
N THR A 252 46.39 11.20 18.59
CA THR A 252 45.42 11.50 17.54
C THR A 252 44.14 10.69 17.73
N ILE A 253 44.27 9.40 18.05
CA ILE A 253 43.15 8.49 18.32
C ILE A 253 42.33 8.99 19.51
N ALA A 254 42.99 9.42 20.59
CA ALA A 254 42.33 9.95 21.78
C ALA A 254 41.60 11.30 21.53
N SER A 255 42.06 12.09 20.57
CA SER A 255 41.42 13.37 20.21
C SER A 255 40.09 13.20 19.46
N SER A 256 39.81 12.03 18.88
CA SER A 256 38.59 11.79 18.11
C SER A 256 37.39 11.44 19.01
N ALA A 257 36.34 12.25 18.93
CA ALA A 257 35.09 12.01 19.67
C ALA A 257 34.42 10.68 19.28
N ILE A 258 34.53 10.27 18.01
CA ILE A 258 33.98 9.00 17.50
C ILE A 258 34.75 7.83 18.10
N VAL A 259 36.09 7.88 18.05
CA VAL A 259 36.92 6.79 18.58
C VAL A 259 36.75 6.67 20.09
N ALA A 260 36.70 7.79 20.82
CA ALA A 260 36.38 7.80 22.25
C ALA A 260 35.01 7.15 22.53
N ALA A 261 34.00 7.44 21.72
CA ALA A 261 32.68 6.83 21.84
C ALA A 261 32.70 5.31 21.57
N VAL A 262 33.45 4.86 20.55
CA VAL A 262 33.64 3.43 20.25
C VAL A 262 34.41 2.73 21.39
N ALA A 263 35.44 3.37 21.95
CA ALA A 263 36.21 2.90 23.09
C ALA A 263 35.39 2.80 24.40
N GLY A 264 34.19 3.37 24.44
CA GLY A 264 33.25 3.25 25.58
C GLY A 264 33.03 4.52 26.40
N HIS A 265 33.58 5.67 25.97
CA HIS A 265 33.37 6.93 26.69
C HIS A 265 31.93 7.45 26.54
N LEU A 266 31.16 7.39 27.64
CA LEU A 266 29.72 7.68 27.66
C LEU A 266 29.38 9.13 27.26
N LEU A 267 30.14 10.12 27.76
CA LEU A 267 29.88 11.53 27.44
C LEU A 267 30.13 11.83 25.96
N SER A 268 31.12 11.20 25.32
CA SER A 268 31.32 11.33 23.86
C SER A 268 30.13 10.73 23.10
N ARG A 269 29.58 9.59 23.53
CA ARG A 269 28.37 9.02 22.91
C ARG A 269 27.18 9.95 23.02
N GLN A 270 26.96 10.53 24.19
CA GLN A 270 25.86 11.47 24.42
C GLN A 270 26.01 12.74 23.57
N LYS A 271 27.22 13.32 23.49
CA LYS A 271 27.49 14.49 22.64
C LYS A 271 27.23 14.20 21.17
N LEU A 272 27.66 13.03 20.67
CA LEU A 272 27.39 12.63 19.28
C LEU A 272 25.89 12.44 19.01
N ALA A 273 25.15 11.86 19.96
CA ALA A 273 23.71 11.70 19.83
C ALA A 273 22.96 13.05 19.84
N GLN A 274 23.38 14.00 20.68
CA GLN A 274 22.79 15.34 20.75
C GLN A 274 23.11 16.20 19.52
N ALA A 275 24.26 15.96 18.87
CA ALA A 275 24.65 16.66 17.66
C ALA A 275 23.98 16.10 16.38
N ALA A 276 23.16 15.05 16.49
CA ALA A 276 22.46 14.48 15.36
C ALA A 276 21.34 15.42 14.90
N ILE A 277 21.40 15.82 13.64
CA ILE A 277 20.38 16.58 12.94
C ILE A 277 19.50 15.59 12.19
N ASP A 278 18.20 15.84 12.17
CA ASP A 278 17.28 15.17 11.27
C ASP A 278 16.73 16.15 10.23
N ILE A 279 16.55 15.66 9.02
CA ILE A 279 16.01 16.39 7.88
C ILE A 279 14.93 15.52 7.26
N GLU A 280 13.73 16.06 7.17
CA GLU A 280 12.62 15.42 6.45
C GLU A 280 12.91 15.46 4.94
N PRO A 281 12.66 14.37 4.18
CA PRO A 281 12.87 14.35 2.73
C PRO A 281 12.25 15.53 1.97
N ALA A 282 11.07 16.01 2.40
CA ALA A 282 10.40 17.15 1.77
C ALA A 282 11.16 18.48 1.92
N GLN A 283 12.00 18.62 2.95
CA GLN A 283 12.83 19.81 3.16
C GLN A 283 14.02 19.87 2.20
N LEU A 284 14.38 18.74 1.57
CA LEU A 284 15.47 18.71 0.60
C LEU A 284 15.11 19.52 -0.65
N ASP A 285 13.82 19.52 -1.03
CA ASP A 285 13.36 20.24 -2.20
C ASP A 285 13.41 21.77 -2.01
N GLU A 286 13.43 22.25 -0.77
CA GLU A 286 13.49 23.68 -0.42
C GLU A 286 14.93 24.23 -0.40
N ARG A 287 15.94 23.36 -0.55
CA ARG A 287 17.34 23.75 -0.55
C ARG A 287 17.71 24.47 -1.86
N PRO A 288 18.57 25.50 -1.82
CA PRO A 288 19.12 26.12 -3.03
C PRO A 288 19.79 25.08 -3.92
N ALA A 289 19.57 25.16 -5.23
CA ALA A 289 20.21 24.25 -6.18
C ALA A 289 21.74 24.36 -6.15
N SER A 290 22.26 25.54 -5.78
CA SER A 290 23.69 25.80 -5.63
C SER A 290 24.37 24.99 -4.53
N ASP A 291 23.61 24.43 -3.59
CA ASP A 291 24.15 23.68 -2.45
C ASP A 291 24.24 22.17 -2.74
N ASP A 292 23.74 21.70 -3.88
CA ASP A 292 23.63 20.29 -4.24
C ASP A 292 24.60 19.93 -5.39
N TYR A 293 25.70 19.26 -5.07
CA TYR A 293 26.72 18.80 -6.02
C TYR A 293 26.58 17.30 -6.33
N LEU A 294 25.38 16.93 -6.78
CA LEU A 294 25.06 15.55 -7.16
C LEU A 294 25.57 15.26 -8.57
N VAL A 295 26.49 14.29 -8.70
CA VAL A 295 27.08 13.88 -9.99
C VAL A 295 26.42 12.64 -10.60
N LEU A 296 25.55 12.00 -9.84
CA LEU A 296 24.70 10.88 -10.23
C LEU A 296 23.31 11.10 -9.63
N ASP A 297 22.31 10.40 -10.17
CA ASP A 297 20.96 10.42 -9.59
C ASP A 297 20.98 10.12 -8.09
N ALA A 298 20.05 10.70 -7.35
CA ALA A 298 19.85 10.39 -5.95
C ALA A 298 18.36 10.40 -5.63
N ASP A 299 17.86 9.31 -5.04
CA ASP A 299 16.54 9.37 -4.41
C ASP A 299 16.60 10.24 -3.14
N SER A 300 15.43 10.55 -2.58
CA SER A 300 15.35 11.45 -1.43
C SER A 300 16.04 10.90 -0.17
N THR A 301 16.16 9.59 -0.01
CA THR A 301 16.87 8.98 1.13
C THR A 301 18.39 9.06 0.95
N GLN A 302 18.88 8.89 -0.28
CA GLN A 302 20.28 9.06 -0.63
C GLN A 302 20.71 10.52 -0.51
N HIS A 303 19.90 11.45 -1.04
CA HIS A 303 20.16 12.90 -0.96
C HIS A 303 20.15 13.37 0.49
N ARG A 304 19.22 12.89 1.33
CA ARG A 304 19.24 13.13 2.79
C ARG A 304 20.57 12.73 3.42
N ALA A 305 21.08 11.53 3.11
CA ALA A 305 22.36 11.07 3.66
C ALA A 305 23.52 11.98 3.22
N ILE A 306 23.55 12.40 1.96
CA ILE A 306 24.57 13.30 1.42
C ILE A 306 24.54 14.66 2.13
N VAL A 307 23.35 15.26 2.30
CA VAL A 307 23.19 16.56 2.98
C VAL A 307 23.57 16.47 4.46
N LEU A 308 23.18 15.40 5.17
CA LEU A 308 23.54 15.22 6.58
C LEU A 308 25.06 15.11 6.77
N VAL A 309 25.74 14.34 5.90
CA VAL A 309 27.21 14.23 5.92
C VAL A 309 27.87 15.56 5.52
N GLY A 310 27.30 16.27 4.54
CA GLY A 310 27.65 17.65 4.22
C GLY A 310 27.54 18.57 5.44
N LYS A 311 26.57 18.40 6.33
CA LYS A 311 26.51 19.15 7.60
C LYS A 311 27.50 18.69 8.69
N GLY A 312 28.39 17.75 8.38
CA GLY A 312 29.40 17.22 9.30
C GLY A 312 28.88 16.11 10.22
N GLN A 313 27.69 15.58 9.95
CA GLN A 313 27.11 14.49 10.73
C GLN A 313 27.77 13.15 10.39
N ASN A 314 28.12 12.40 11.42
CA ASN A 314 28.61 11.05 11.29
C ASN A 314 27.43 10.07 11.31
N GLY A 315 27.44 9.07 10.44
CA GLY A 315 26.31 8.14 10.34
C GLY A 315 26.66 6.82 9.68
N VAL A 316 25.74 5.86 9.84
CA VAL A 316 25.79 4.56 9.17
C VAL A 316 24.64 4.51 8.16
N VAL A 317 24.97 4.27 6.89
CA VAL A 317 23.98 4.10 5.82
C VAL A 317 23.86 2.62 5.51
N GLN A 318 22.67 2.06 5.73
CA GLN A 318 22.36 0.67 5.41
C GLN A 318 21.40 0.60 4.23
N GLY A 319 21.70 -0.27 3.27
CA GLY A 319 20.83 -0.51 2.12
C GLY A 319 20.98 -1.94 1.60
N PRO A 320 19.90 -2.62 1.18
CA PRO A 320 19.96 -3.91 0.49
C PRO A 320 20.85 -3.89 -0.77
N PRO A 321 21.24 -5.06 -1.31
CA PRO A 321 21.88 -5.11 -2.63
C PRO A 321 21.00 -4.42 -3.70
N GLY A 322 21.62 -3.66 -4.61
CA GLY A 322 20.90 -2.96 -5.68
C GLY A 322 20.37 -1.56 -5.33
N THR A 323 20.40 -1.11 -4.08
CA THR A 323 19.87 0.21 -3.67
C THR A 323 20.85 1.38 -3.86
N GLY A 324 21.75 1.30 -4.85
CA GLY A 324 22.61 2.43 -5.20
C GLY A 324 23.71 2.83 -4.20
N LYS A 325 24.14 1.97 -3.26
CA LYS A 325 25.17 2.33 -2.24
C LYS A 325 26.43 2.98 -2.83
N SER A 326 27.04 2.38 -3.86
CA SER A 326 28.23 2.94 -4.52
C SER A 326 27.95 4.28 -5.22
N GLN A 327 26.71 4.49 -5.67
CA GLN A 327 26.26 5.76 -6.26
C GLN A 327 26.09 6.83 -5.18
N THR A 328 25.51 6.49 -4.02
CA THR A 328 25.46 7.38 -2.85
C THR A 328 26.86 7.76 -2.37
N ILE A 329 27.82 6.83 -2.33
CA ILE A 329 29.22 7.10 -1.97
C ILE A 329 29.86 8.08 -2.97
N ALA A 330 29.67 7.85 -4.27
CA ALA A 330 30.24 8.73 -5.30
C ALA A 330 29.69 10.17 -5.18
N ASN A 331 28.37 10.32 -4.99
CA ASN A 331 27.75 11.63 -4.75
C ASN A 331 28.24 12.29 -3.45
N LEU A 332 28.43 11.52 -2.39
CA LEU A 332 28.95 12.03 -1.12
C LEU A 332 30.40 12.52 -1.26
N ILE A 333 31.25 11.78 -1.99
CA ILE A 333 32.60 12.21 -2.32
C ILE A 333 32.56 13.51 -3.13
N ALA A 334 31.75 13.57 -4.18
CA ALA A 334 31.61 14.77 -5.01
C ALA A 334 31.15 15.99 -4.19
N GLN A 335 30.11 15.83 -3.37
CA GLN A 335 29.63 16.88 -2.46
C GLN A 335 30.73 17.37 -1.51
N CYS A 336 31.44 16.46 -0.84
CA CYS A 336 32.49 16.83 0.09
C CYS A 336 33.64 17.56 -0.61
N VAL A 337 34.05 17.10 -1.79
CA VAL A 337 35.14 17.72 -2.56
C VAL A 337 34.72 19.10 -3.08
N ALA A 338 33.48 19.25 -3.55
CA ALA A 338 32.94 20.54 -3.97
C ALA A 338 32.88 21.56 -2.82
N GLU A 339 32.61 21.10 -1.60
CA GLU A 339 32.70 21.91 -0.37
C GLU A 339 34.15 22.13 0.13
N GLY A 340 35.17 21.74 -0.64
CA GLY A 340 36.58 21.94 -0.30
C GLY A 340 37.15 20.96 0.73
N ARG A 341 36.48 19.83 0.99
CA ARG A 341 36.94 18.81 1.94
C ARG A 341 37.87 17.80 1.28
N ARG A 342 38.74 17.22 2.09
CA ARG A 342 39.57 16.08 1.73
C ARG A 342 38.85 14.79 2.12
N VAL A 343 38.75 13.84 1.21
CA VAL A 343 38.03 12.58 1.43
C VAL A 343 38.98 11.41 1.33
N LEU A 344 39.02 10.58 2.37
CA LEU A 344 39.67 9.27 2.36
C LEU A 344 38.58 8.20 2.33
N PHE A 345 38.43 7.51 1.19
CA PHE A 345 37.50 6.41 1.06
C PHE A 345 38.20 5.07 1.30
N VAL A 346 37.75 4.33 2.31
CA VAL A 346 38.31 3.03 2.70
C VAL A 346 37.22 1.97 2.59
N ALA A 347 37.58 0.81 2.04
CA ALA A 347 36.70 -0.35 1.97
C ALA A 347 37.50 -1.63 2.22
N GLU A 348 36.84 -2.66 2.76
CA GLU A 348 37.45 -3.98 3.01
C GLU A 348 37.80 -4.71 1.71
N LYS A 349 36.96 -4.55 0.67
CA LYS A 349 37.09 -5.27 -0.61
C LYS A 349 37.48 -4.33 -1.74
N ARG A 350 38.44 -4.75 -2.56
CA ARG A 350 38.89 -4.00 -3.74
C ARG A 350 37.74 -3.68 -4.71
N ALA A 351 36.84 -4.64 -4.94
CA ALA A 351 35.68 -4.46 -5.80
C ALA A 351 34.76 -3.28 -5.38
N ALA A 352 34.70 -2.95 -4.08
CA ALA A 352 33.92 -1.81 -3.61
C ALA A 352 34.59 -0.47 -3.97
N LEU A 353 35.93 -0.42 -3.92
CA LEU A 353 36.71 0.73 -4.40
C LEU A 353 36.53 0.91 -5.90
N ASP A 354 36.75 -0.14 -6.69
CA ASP A 354 36.65 -0.10 -8.15
C ASP A 354 35.25 0.33 -8.62
N ALA A 355 34.20 -0.11 -7.93
CA ALA A 355 32.83 0.27 -8.24
C ALA A 355 32.57 1.78 -8.08
N VAL A 356 33.23 2.44 -7.13
CA VAL A 356 33.12 3.89 -6.90
C VAL A 356 34.05 4.64 -7.85
N ILE A 357 35.30 4.19 -8.00
CA ILE A 357 36.27 4.77 -8.95
C ILE A 357 35.68 4.80 -10.35
N LYS A 358 35.14 3.67 -10.84
CA LYS A 358 34.53 3.57 -12.17
C LYS A 358 33.40 4.58 -12.39
N ARG A 359 32.65 4.93 -11.34
CA ARG A 359 31.58 5.93 -11.40
C ARG A 359 32.15 7.34 -11.47
N LEU A 360 33.12 7.67 -10.62
CA LEU A 360 33.77 8.98 -10.62
C LEU A 360 34.56 9.23 -11.91
N THR A 361 35.19 8.20 -12.47
CA THR A 361 35.95 8.27 -13.72
C THR A 361 35.09 8.15 -14.97
N HIS A 362 33.79 7.86 -14.84
CA HIS A 362 32.90 7.74 -16.00
C HIS A 362 32.93 9.04 -16.81
N PRO A 363 32.98 9.01 -18.16
CA PRO A 363 33.07 10.22 -18.97
C PRO A 363 31.99 11.26 -18.67
N ASP A 364 30.77 10.81 -18.36
CA ASP A 364 29.65 11.70 -18.00
C ASP A 364 29.84 12.41 -16.63
N VAL A 365 30.68 11.86 -15.75
CA VAL A 365 30.99 12.44 -14.43
C VAL A 365 32.32 13.21 -14.45
N GLY A 366 33.36 12.64 -15.08
CA GLY A 366 34.63 13.32 -15.36
C GLY A 366 35.55 13.59 -14.15
N LEU A 367 35.24 13.08 -12.96
CA LEU A 367 35.98 13.36 -11.72
C LEU A 367 37.19 12.43 -11.46
N GLY A 368 37.62 11.66 -12.44
CA GLY A 368 38.75 10.72 -12.29
C GLY A 368 40.07 11.38 -11.86
N HIS A 369 40.26 12.64 -12.24
CA HIS A 369 41.45 13.43 -11.91
C HIS A 369 41.54 13.84 -10.43
N LEU A 370 40.43 13.79 -9.69
CA LEU A 370 40.37 14.04 -8.26
C LEU A 370 40.60 12.77 -7.43
N VAL A 371 40.72 11.61 -8.08
CA VAL A 371 40.84 10.31 -7.43
C VAL A 371 42.30 9.87 -7.42
N LEU A 372 42.84 9.68 -6.22
CA LEU A 372 44.15 9.07 -6.01
C LEU A 372 43.98 7.66 -5.42
N ASP A 373 44.04 6.65 -6.27
CA ASP A 373 44.04 5.25 -5.84
C ASP A 373 45.43 4.82 -5.37
N LEU A 374 45.58 4.61 -4.07
CA LEU A 374 46.83 4.23 -3.39
C LEU A 374 46.90 2.74 -3.05
N HIS A 375 46.01 1.91 -3.59
CA HIS A 375 45.95 0.49 -3.25
C HIS A 375 46.91 -0.35 -4.11
N GLY A 376 47.69 -1.21 -3.46
CA GLY A 376 48.62 -2.18 -4.08
C GLY A 376 50.10 -1.84 -3.83
N ALA A 377 50.93 -2.86 -3.61
CA ALA A 377 52.36 -2.70 -3.30
C ALA A 377 53.20 -2.23 -4.51
N SER A 378 52.56 -2.03 -5.68
CA SER A 378 53.21 -1.62 -6.93
C SER A 378 52.99 -0.15 -7.33
N VAL A 379 52.28 0.66 -6.53
CA VAL A 379 52.14 2.09 -6.85
C VAL A 379 53.47 2.78 -6.53
N SER A 380 54.31 2.93 -7.55
CA SER A 380 55.62 3.59 -7.39
C SER A 380 55.44 5.06 -7.01
N ARG A 381 56.37 5.61 -6.23
CA ARG A 381 56.39 7.05 -5.89
C ARG A 381 56.33 7.92 -7.15
N LYS A 382 56.98 7.48 -8.23
CA LYS A 382 56.98 8.16 -9.53
C LYS A 382 55.57 8.24 -10.15
N GLU A 383 54.81 7.15 -10.09
CA GLU A 383 53.44 7.10 -10.60
C GLU A 383 52.51 8.03 -9.80
N VAL A 384 52.63 8.03 -8.47
CA VAL A 384 51.87 8.95 -7.61
C VAL A 384 52.15 10.41 -7.98
N MET A 385 53.43 10.76 -8.13
CA MET A 385 53.83 12.13 -8.50
C MET A 385 53.34 12.51 -9.89
N ALA A 386 53.37 11.59 -10.86
CA ALA A 386 52.84 11.83 -12.20
C ALA A 386 51.33 12.09 -12.20
N ARG A 387 50.56 11.30 -11.43
CA ARG A 387 49.11 11.52 -11.27
C ARG A 387 48.80 12.85 -10.60
N LEU A 388 49.54 13.21 -9.55
CA LEU A 388 49.39 14.49 -8.88
C LEU A 388 49.70 15.67 -9.81
N ALA A 389 50.79 15.58 -10.57
CA ALA A 389 51.14 16.61 -11.55
C ALA A 389 50.04 16.77 -12.62
N HIS A 390 49.49 15.66 -13.11
CA HIS A 390 48.39 15.68 -14.08
C HIS A 390 47.12 16.34 -13.51
N ALA A 391 46.74 16.01 -12.27
CA ALA A 391 45.58 16.61 -11.60
C ALA A 391 45.75 18.13 -11.43
N LEU A 392 46.93 18.59 -11.00
CA LEU A 392 47.23 20.02 -10.85
C LEU A 392 47.19 20.78 -12.17
N GLU A 393 47.67 20.16 -13.25
CA GLU A 393 47.63 20.76 -14.59
C GLU A 393 46.19 20.88 -15.11
N GLN A 394 45.34 19.87 -14.87
CA GLN A 394 43.93 19.96 -15.23
C GLN A 394 43.20 21.05 -14.45
N ILE A 395 43.41 21.14 -13.13
CA ILE A 395 42.82 22.20 -12.30
C ILE A 395 43.21 23.59 -12.81
N ARG A 396 44.48 23.79 -13.19
CA ARG A 396 44.99 25.06 -13.72
C ARG A 396 44.33 25.47 -15.03
N ASN A 397 44.05 24.50 -15.90
CA ASN A 397 43.52 24.73 -17.24
C ASN A 397 41.97 24.69 -17.30
N THR A 398 41.31 24.41 -16.18
CA THR A 398 39.85 24.35 -16.11
C THR A 398 39.27 25.76 -16.10
N LEU A 399 38.42 26.07 -17.08
CA LEU A 399 37.66 27.31 -17.13
C LEU A 399 36.40 27.18 -16.26
N PRO A 400 35.97 28.25 -15.55
CA PRO A 400 34.67 28.26 -14.89
C PRO A 400 33.57 27.92 -15.89
N ALA A 401 32.61 27.09 -15.47
CA ALA A 401 31.45 26.79 -16.29
C ALA A 401 30.61 28.06 -16.51
N GLU A 402 30.21 28.30 -17.76
CA GLU A 402 29.32 29.40 -18.13
C GLU A 402 27.86 29.07 -17.73
N ASP A 403 27.06 30.09 -17.43
CA ASP A 403 25.61 30.00 -17.20
C ASP A 403 25.09 29.07 -16.07
N VAL A 404 25.95 28.68 -15.11
CA VAL A 404 25.57 27.83 -13.96
C VAL A 404 24.38 28.40 -13.18
N GLU A 405 24.34 29.73 -12.97
CA GLU A 405 23.23 30.40 -12.27
C GLU A 405 21.89 30.25 -13.00
N SER A 406 21.91 30.23 -14.34
CA SER A 406 20.71 30.05 -15.16
C SER A 406 20.15 28.64 -14.98
N VAL A 407 21.03 27.63 -15.01
CA VAL A 407 20.67 26.22 -14.80
C VAL A 407 20.10 25.99 -13.40
N HIS A 408 20.74 26.56 -12.36
CA HIS A 408 20.22 26.48 -10.99
C HIS A 408 18.83 27.12 -10.87
N ARG A 409 18.64 28.31 -11.46
CA ARG A 409 17.33 28.99 -11.45
C ARG A 409 16.26 28.16 -12.15
N GLU A 410 16.57 27.56 -13.30
CA GLU A 410 15.63 26.70 -14.01
C GLU A 410 15.25 25.46 -13.19
N LEU A 411 16.23 24.82 -12.55
CA LEU A 411 16.00 23.69 -11.65
C LEU A 411 15.08 24.07 -10.50
N GLU A 412 15.32 25.18 -9.83
CA GLU A 412 14.50 25.67 -8.71
C GLU A 412 13.06 25.96 -9.14
N VAL A 413 12.86 26.60 -10.31
CA VAL A 413 11.52 26.87 -10.86
C VAL A 413 10.77 25.57 -11.12
N ARG A 414 11.40 24.59 -11.81
CA ARG A 414 10.80 23.30 -12.12
C ARG A 414 10.48 22.51 -10.85
N ARG A 415 11.41 22.48 -9.90
CA ARG A 415 11.24 21.83 -8.60
C ARG A 415 10.04 22.42 -7.86
N LYS A 416 9.95 23.75 -7.77
CA LYS A 416 8.81 24.44 -7.14
C LYS A 416 7.48 24.07 -7.80
N GLN A 417 7.40 24.04 -9.12
CA GLN A 417 6.19 23.65 -9.84
C GLN A 417 5.73 22.22 -9.50
N LEU A 418 6.67 21.27 -9.45
CA LEU A 418 6.39 19.88 -9.11
C LEU A 418 5.97 19.73 -7.64
N SER A 419 6.69 20.36 -6.70
CA SER A 419 6.37 20.32 -5.28
C SER A 419 5.00 20.98 -5.00
N GLU A 420 4.67 22.08 -5.68
CA GLU A 420 3.35 22.72 -5.59
C GLU A 420 2.24 21.85 -6.16
N HIS A 421 2.49 21.12 -7.27
CA HIS A 421 1.53 20.16 -7.79
C HIS A 421 1.28 19.02 -6.79
N ALA A 422 2.34 18.40 -6.27
CA ALA A 422 2.25 17.33 -5.28
C ALA A 422 1.51 17.80 -4.01
N ARG A 423 1.83 19.01 -3.52
CA ARG A 423 1.13 19.64 -2.39
C ARG A 423 -0.35 19.85 -2.70
N ARG A 424 -0.69 20.43 -3.85
CA ARG A 424 -2.10 20.68 -4.23
C ARG A 424 -2.88 19.39 -4.35
N VAL A 425 -2.35 18.34 -4.97
CA VAL A 425 -3.07 17.06 -5.13
C VAL A 425 -3.29 16.35 -3.79
N ASN A 426 -2.37 16.52 -2.84
CA ASN A 426 -2.46 15.90 -1.51
C ASN A 426 -3.05 16.78 -0.41
N GLN A 427 -3.33 18.06 -0.69
CA GLN A 427 -3.99 18.96 0.26
C GLN A 427 -5.42 18.47 0.57
N ILE A 428 -5.71 18.31 1.86
CA ILE A 428 -7.04 17.97 2.37
C ILE A 428 -7.99 19.14 2.12
N ARG A 429 -9.16 18.88 1.54
CA ARG A 429 -10.16 19.91 1.19
C ARG A 429 -11.51 19.63 1.82
N GLN A 430 -12.20 20.71 2.15
CA GLN A 430 -13.60 20.68 2.59
C GLN A 430 -14.54 20.72 1.37
N PRO A 431 -15.75 20.14 1.48
CA PRO A 431 -16.34 19.54 2.68
C PRO A 431 -15.96 18.06 2.90
N THR A 432 -15.35 17.39 1.93
CA THR A 432 -15.11 15.94 2.01
C THR A 432 -14.12 15.52 3.10
N GLY A 433 -13.22 16.41 3.52
CA GLY A 433 -12.13 16.08 4.43
C GLY A 433 -11.07 15.18 3.77
N LEU A 434 -11.02 15.14 2.43
CA LEU A 434 -10.12 14.30 1.64
C LEU A 434 -9.28 15.14 0.68
N SER A 435 -8.13 14.61 0.27
CA SER A 435 -7.33 15.18 -0.81
C SER A 435 -7.79 14.66 -2.18
N VAL A 436 -7.45 15.38 -3.26
CA VAL A 436 -7.78 14.95 -4.64
C VAL A 436 -7.23 13.55 -4.91
N ASN A 437 -6.01 13.26 -4.45
CA ASN A 437 -5.40 11.93 -4.54
C ASN A 437 -6.28 10.84 -3.90
N GLN A 438 -6.75 11.10 -2.67
CA GLN A 438 -7.60 10.16 -1.94
C GLN A 438 -8.96 9.98 -2.62
N ILE A 439 -9.55 11.06 -3.14
CA ILE A 439 -10.83 11.01 -3.84
C ILE A 439 -10.72 10.18 -5.11
N VAL A 440 -9.73 10.45 -5.97
CA VAL A 440 -9.47 9.67 -7.20
C VAL A 440 -9.20 8.21 -6.85
N GLY A 441 -8.36 7.95 -5.84
CA GLY A 441 -8.05 6.59 -5.39
C GLY A 441 -9.27 5.80 -4.91
N ARG A 442 -10.24 6.45 -4.26
CA ARG A 442 -11.52 5.83 -3.87
C ARG A 442 -12.42 5.59 -5.08
N LEU A 443 -12.60 6.58 -5.95
CA LEU A 443 -13.42 6.46 -7.16
C LEU A 443 -12.97 5.32 -8.08
N LEU A 444 -11.66 5.09 -8.22
CA LEU A 444 -11.10 4.00 -9.02
C LEU A 444 -11.42 2.60 -8.48
N ARG A 445 -11.78 2.46 -7.19
CA ARG A 445 -12.13 1.18 -6.56
C ARG A 445 -13.62 0.85 -6.65
N LEU A 446 -14.46 1.80 -7.02
CA LEU A 446 -15.91 1.62 -7.07
C LEU A 446 -16.30 0.78 -8.31
N PRO A 447 -17.29 -0.12 -8.19
CA PRO A 447 -17.74 -0.95 -9.31
C PRO A 447 -18.39 -0.10 -10.40
N ALA A 448 -18.33 -0.56 -11.65
CA ALA A 448 -18.94 0.14 -12.79
C ALA A 448 -20.45 0.36 -12.62
N ALA A 449 -21.15 -0.57 -11.94
CA ALA A 449 -22.58 -0.49 -11.63
C ALA A 449 -22.94 0.64 -10.65
N ALA A 450 -21.97 1.20 -9.93
CA ALA A 450 -22.17 2.33 -9.02
C ALA A 450 -22.00 3.70 -9.71
N LYS A 451 -21.61 3.74 -10.98
CA LYS A 451 -21.43 5.02 -11.69
C LYS A 451 -22.79 5.65 -11.97
N SER A 452 -22.89 6.95 -11.71
CA SER A 452 -24.08 7.75 -12.00
C SER A 452 -23.72 9.06 -12.67
N ALA A 453 -24.63 9.59 -13.50
CA ALA A 453 -24.51 10.92 -14.07
C ALA A 453 -24.95 12.03 -13.08
N LEU A 454 -25.58 11.67 -11.95
CA LEU A 454 -26.05 12.65 -10.96
C LEU A 454 -24.88 13.40 -10.33
N ARG A 455 -24.99 14.72 -10.25
CA ARG A 455 -24.02 15.60 -9.58
C ARG A 455 -24.72 16.48 -8.55
N LEU A 456 -24.19 16.48 -7.34
CA LEU A 456 -24.63 17.33 -6.25
C LEU A 456 -23.94 18.68 -6.39
N ARG A 457 -24.67 19.78 -6.24
CA ARG A 457 -24.17 21.15 -6.41
C ARG A 457 -24.70 22.06 -5.31
N GLY A 458 -24.08 23.22 -5.14
CA GLY A 458 -24.50 24.26 -4.19
C GLY A 458 -24.52 23.76 -2.75
N ASP A 459 -25.54 24.18 -2.00
CA ASP A 459 -25.66 23.93 -0.56
C ASP A 459 -25.71 22.44 -0.20
N THR A 460 -26.29 21.60 -1.06
CA THR A 460 -26.34 20.15 -0.85
C THR A 460 -24.95 19.54 -0.79
N LEU A 461 -24.04 19.94 -1.69
CA LEU A 461 -22.66 19.45 -1.68
C LEU A 461 -21.88 20.06 -0.51
N ALA A 462 -22.03 21.36 -0.26
CA ALA A 462 -21.36 22.06 0.83
C ALA A 462 -21.71 21.46 2.22
N ALA A 463 -22.94 20.99 2.40
CA ALA A 463 -23.40 20.35 3.63
C ALA A 463 -22.93 18.90 3.80
N LEU A 464 -22.40 18.24 2.76
CA LEU A 464 -21.93 16.85 2.81
C LEU A 464 -20.49 16.77 3.32
N THR A 465 -20.32 17.03 4.62
CA THR A 465 -19.07 16.75 5.34
C THR A 465 -18.83 15.25 5.51
N ALA A 466 -17.63 14.86 5.97
CA ALA A 466 -17.33 13.46 6.29
C ALA A 466 -18.31 12.86 7.33
N GLU A 467 -18.70 13.65 8.34
CA GLU A 467 -19.69 13.24 9.33
C GLU A 467 -21.07 13.05 8.68
N ARG A 468 -21.51 14.03 7.89
CA ARG A 468 -22.82 13.99 7.23
C ARG A 468 -22.91 12.85 6.23
N ALA A 469 -21.84 12.58 5.48
CA ALA A 469 -21.77 11.44 4.57
C ALA A 469 -21.87 10.10 5.33
N SER A 470 -21.33 10.02 6.54
CA SER A 470 -21.45 8.84 7.41
C SER A 470 -22.89 8.62 7.87
N GLU A 471 -23.61 9.69 8.21
CA GLU A 471 -25.05 9.62 8.53
C GLU A 471 -25.89 9.16 7.32
N VAL A 472 -25.63 9.71 6.14
CA VAL A 472 -26.31 9.30 4.90
C VAL A 472 -26.02 7.83 4.58
N THR A 473 -24.79 7.39 4.78
CA THR A 473 -24.39 5.97 4.64
C THR A 473 -25.24 5.08 5.56
N GLN A 474 -25.49 5.50 6.80
CA GLN A 474 -26.38 4.77 7.70
C GLN A 474 -27.82 4.72 7.17
N TRP A 475 -28.36 5.84 6.70
CA TRP A 475 -29.71 5.87 6.11
C TRP A 475 -29.84 4.98 4.89
N ILE A 476 -28.80 4.90 4.05
CA ILE A 476 -28.77 4.00 2.88
C ILE A 476 -28.81 2.54 3.34
N ARG A 477 -28.06 2.16 4.39
CA ARG A 477 -28.11 0.79 4.93
C ARG A 477 -29.50 0.45 5.48
N GLU A 478 -30.11 1.37 6.22
CA GLU A 478 -31.49 1.20 6.73
C GLU A 478 -32.50 1.07 5.57
N ALA A 479 -32.35 1.88 4.52
CA ALA A 479 -33.21 1.83 3.34
C ALA A 479 -33.02 0.53 2.52
N ALA A 480 -31.78 0.06 2.39
CA ALA A 480 -31.43 -1.16 1.65
C ALA A 480 -32.02 -2.44 2.28
N ALA A 481 -32.45 -2.39 3.55
CA ALA A 481 -33.17 -3.50 4.18
C ALA A 481 -34.57 -3.73 3.57
N ASN A 482 -35.16 -2.71 2.93
CA ASN A 482 -36.47 -2.79 2.30
C ASN A 482 -36.47 -1.99 0.99
N PRO A 483 -35.73 -2.43 -0.04
CA PRO A 483 -35.37 -1.59 -1.17
C PRO A 483 -36.57 -1.22 -2.04
N THR A 484 -37.46 -2.18 -2.30
CA THR A 484 -38.69 -1.99 -3.08
C THR A 484 -39.68 -1.04 -2.39
N LEU A 485 -39.86 -1.20 -1.07
CA LEU A 485 -40.68 -0.28 -0.27
C LEU A 485 -40.06 1.12 -0.23
N PHE A 486 -38.74 1.24 -0.06
CA PHE A 486 -38.07 2.53 -0.07
C PHE A 486 -38.20 3.25 -1.42
N LEU A 487 -38.03 2.55 -2.54
CA LEU A 487 -38.13 3.10 -3.89
C LEU A 487 -39.58 3.27 -4.39
N ALA A 488 -40.58 2.85 -3.63
CA ALA A 488 -41.99 2.91 -4.02
C ALA A 488 -42.38 1.94 -5.14
N THR A 489 -41.60 0.89 -5.37
CA THR A 489 -41.80 -0.11 -6.42
C THR A 489 -42.30 -1.46 -5.88
N ASP A 490 -42.62 -1.53 -4.59
CA ASP A 490 -43.09 -2.75 -3.95
C ASP A 490 -44.45 -3.21 -4.48
N PRO A 491 -44.65 -4.53 -4.70
CA PRO A 491 -45.93 -5.09 -5.13
C PRO A 491 -47.01 -5.05 -4.02
N SER A 492 -46.64 -4.77 -2.77
CA SER A 492 -47.58 -4.69 -1.65
C SER A 492 -48.72 -3.71 -1.94
N PRO A 493 -49.98 -4.08 -1.62
CA PRO A 493 -51.12 -3.17 -1.73
C PRO A 493 -51.05 -2.00 -0.73
N TRP A 494 -50.15 -2.07 0.26
CA TRP A 494 -49.85 -0.99 1.20
C TRP A 494 -48.77 -0.03 0.70
N ASN A 495 -48.15 -0.30 -0.45
CA ASN A 495 -47.11 0.56 -0.99
C ASN A 495 -47.61 2.01 -1.13
N ASN A 496 -46.82 2.96 -0.62
CA ASN A 496 -47.14 4.40 -0.48
C ASN A 496 -48.30 4.79 0.45
N ALA A 497 -48.95 3.86 1.17
CA ALA A 497 -50.04 4.19 2.09
C ALA A 497 -49.66 5.26 3.15
N ASP A 498 -50.62 6.13 3.50
CA ASP A 498 -50.57 7.16 4.55
C ASP A 498 -50.64 6.60 5.97
N ILE A 499 -49.62 5.80 6.30
CA ILE A 499 -49.37 5.25 7.63
C ILE A 499 -48.14 5.95 8.22
N ARG A 500 -48.34 6.68 9.32
CA ARG A 500 -47.34 7.59 9.90
C ARG A 500 -46.72 7.09 11.19
N ASP A 501 -47.38 6.16 11.87
CA ASP A 501 -46.97 5.59 13.15
C ASP A 501 -47.53 4.17 13.31
N GLY A 502 -47.08 3.48 14.36
CA GLY A 502 -47.49 2.11 14.65
C GLY A 502 -48.96 1.97 15.02
N ARG A 503 -49.58 3.00 15.60
CA ARG A 503 -51.01 2.98 15.94
C ARG A 503 -51.86 2.96 14.67
N ARG A 504 -51.55 3.85 13.73
CA ARG A 504 -52.23 3.92 12.43
C ARG A 504 -51.96 2.68 11.58
N ALA A 505 -50.78 2.05 11.72
CA ALA A 505 -50.48 0.76 11.11
C ALA A 505 -51.38 -0.35 11.66
N GLN A 506 -51.52 -0.43 13.00
CA GLN A 506 -52.41 -1.39 13.66
C GLN A 506 -53.87 -1.16 13.25
N GLU A 507 -54.34 0.09 13.30
CA GLU A 507 -55.70 0.47 12.86
C GLU A 507 -55.96 0.05 11.40
N ALA A 508 -54.98 0.24 10.51
CA ALA A 508 -55.10 -0.15 9.11
C ALA A 508 -55.17 -1.68 8.92
N VAL A 509 -54.32 -2.43 9.63
CA VAL A 509 -54.30 -3.91 9.58
C VAL A 509 -55.58 -4.49 10.15
N ASP A 510 -56.06 -3.97 11.28
CA ASP A 510 -57.29 -4.43 11.92
C ASP A 510 -58.50 -4.15 11.04
N LEU A 511 -58.55 -2.96 10.44
CA LEU A 511 -59.61 -2.58 9.52
C LEU A 511 -59.61 -3.44 8.25
N ALA A 512 -58.43 -3.71 7.66
CA ALA A 512 -58.31 -4.58 6.49
C ALA A 512 -58.71 -6.02 6.81
N THR A 513 -58.28 -6.54 7.96
CA THR A 513 -58.61 -7.89 8.45
C THR A 513 -60.12 -8.02 8.67
N LYS A 514 -60.73 -7.07 9.40
CA LYS A 514 -62.18 -7.03 9.64
C LYS A 514 -62.97 -6.91 8.35
N ALA A 515 -62.54 -6.05 7.42
CA ALA A 515 -63.20 -5.86 6.13
C ALA A 515 -63.16 -7.14 5.28
N ALA A 516 -62.02 -7.84 5.23
CA ALA A 516 -61.84 -9.03 4.41
C ALA A 516 -62.48 -10.30 4.99
N ASN A 517 -62.41 -10.48 6.31
CA ASN A 517 -62.79 -11.73 6.98
C ASN A 517 -64.18 -11.72 7.61
N ASP A 518 -64.69 -10.54 8.00
CA ASP A 518 -65.99 -10.44 8.69
C ASP A 518 -67.02 -9.73 7.81
N LEU A 519 -66.71 -8.49 7.38
CA LEU A 519 -67.68 -7.65 6.66
C LEU A 519 -67.96 -8.16 5.25
N TRP A 520 -66.93 -8.55 4.50
CA TRP A 520 -67.08 -9.00 3.11
C TRP A 520 -67.86 -10.33 2.99
N PRO A 521 -67.57 -11.39 3.76
CA PRO A 521 -68.32 -12.63 3.68
C PRO A 521 -69.79 -12.47 4.08
N GLU A 522 -70.06 -11.68 5.13
CA GLU A 522 -71.43 -11.43 5.57
C GLU A 522 -72.21 -10.61 4.53
N PHE A 523 -71.61 -9.56 3.99
CA PHE A 523 -72.15 -8.80 2.87
C PHE A 523 -72.46 -9.70 1.67
N LYS A 524 -71.53 -10.57 1.27
CA LYS A 524 -71.71 -11.46 0.10
C LYS A 524 -72.83 -12.48 0.33
N ARG A 525 -72.90 -13.06 1.54
CA ARG A 525 -73.95 -14.01 1.94
C ARG A 525 -75.33 -13.36 1.86
N LEU A 526 -75.48 -12.16 2.42
CA LEU A 526 -76.73 -11.39 2.39
C LEU A 526 -77.09 -10.95 0.96
N LEU A 527 -76.11 -10.53 0.16
CA LEU A 527 -76.32 -10.16 -1.24
C LEU A 527 -76.83 -11.35 -2.05
N ASP A 528 -76.20 -12.52 -1.90
CA ASP A 528 -76.61 -13.73 -2.61
C ASP A 528 -78.02 -14.18 -2.18
N GLN A 529 -78.35 -14.06 -0.90
CA GLN A 529 -79.68 -14.35 -0.39
C GLN A 529 -80.74 -13.43 -1.04
N VAL A 530 -80.49 -12.12 -1.08
CA VAL A 530 -81.40 -11.12 -1.67
C VAL A 530 -81.52 -11.32 -3.19
N VAL A 531 -80.41 -11.52 -3.90
CA VAL A 531 -80.41 -11.72 -5.35
C VAL A 531 -81.13 -13.01 -5.73
N ASN A 532 -80.90 -14.11 -5.02
CA ASN A 532 -81.55 -15.40 -5.27
C ASN A 532 -83.06 -15.35 -4.97
N GLN A 533 -83.47 -14.66 -3.90
CA GLN A 533 -84.88 -14.47 -3.57
C GLN A 533 -85.63 -13.67 -4.64
N LEU A 534 -85.01 -12.61 -5.15
CA LEU A 534 -85.62 -11.69 -6.10
C LEU A 534 -85.53 -12.15 -7.57
N GLY A 535 -84.64 -13.11 -7.88
CA GLY A 535 -84.43 -13.60 -9.25
C GLY A 535 -83.88 -12.52 -10.21
N VAL A 536 -83.20 -11.51 -9.67
CA VAL A 536 -82.64 -10.39 -10.43
C VAL A 536 -81.23 -10.70 -10.92
N ARG A 537 -80.76 -9.96 -11.93
CA ARG A 537 -79.36 -10.04 -12.35
C ARG A 537 -78.44 -9.66 -11.17
N PRO A 538 -77.41 -10.47 -10.85
CA PRO A 538 -76.49 -10.15 -9.77
C PRO A 538 -75.73 -8.85 -10.10
N PRO A 539 -75.70 -7.87 -9.17
CA PRO A 539 -74.93 -6.65 -9.35
C PRO A 539 -73.43 -6.95 -9.33
N ASN A 540 -72.66 -6.22 -10.13
CA ASN A 540 -71.21 -6.43 -10.31
C ASN A 540 -70.33 -5.43 -9.55
N THR A 541 -70.90 -4.35 -9.03
CA THR A 541 -70.19 -3.30 -8.28
C THR A 541 -70.95 -2.93 -7.01
N LEU A 542 -70.27 -2.36 -6.01
CA LEU A 542 -70.93 -1.85 -4.80
C LEU A 542 -71.94 -0.74 -5.12
N SER A 543 -71.66 0.08 -6.15
CA SER A 543 -72.60 1.10 -6.64
C SER A 543 -73.90 0.49 -7.18
N GLU A 544 -73.83 -0.63 -7.90
CA GLU A 544 -75.02 -1.33 -8.40
C GLU A 544 -75.82 -1.97 -7.25
N VAL A 545 -75.15 -2.48 -6.22
CA VAL A 545 -75.81 -3.01 -5.01
C VAL A 545 -76.55 -1.89 -4.26
N ALA A 546 -75.90 -0.74 -4.08
CA ALA A 546 -76.54 0.42 -3.48
C ALA A 546 -77.75 0.91 -4.29
N ALA A 547 -77.66 0.89 -5.63
CA ALA A 547 -78.78 1.22 -6.51
C ALA A 547 -79.93 0.21 -6.37
N LEU A 548 -79.64 -1.09 -6.29
CA LEU A 548 -80.64 -2.13 -6.04
C LEU A 548 -81.35 -1.91 -4.69
N LEU A 549 -80.60 -1.68 -3.61
CA LEU A 549 -81.17 -1.38 -2.29
C LEU A 549 -81.99 -0.10 -2.28
N ALA A 550 -81.59 0.93 -3.03
CA ALA A 550 -82.36 2.16 -3.17
C ALA A 550 -83.71 1.89 -3.86
N ILE A 551 -83.74 1.04 -4.89
CA ILE A 551 -84.97 0.63 -5.58
C ILE A 551 -85.88 -0.13 -4.60
N LEU A 552 -85.35 -1.10 -3.86
CA LEU A 552 -86.09 -1.89 -2.87
C LEU A 552 -86.67 -1.02 -1.75
N ARG A 553 -85.85 -0.11 -1.18
CA ARG A 553 -86.28 0.84 -0.15
C ARG A 553 -87.39 1.76 -0.64
N ASN A 554 -87.27 2.28 -1.86
CA ASN A 554 -88.27 3.15 -2.46
C ASN A 554 -89.57 2.37 -2.76
N ALA A 555 -89.47 1.14 -3.26
CA ALA A 555 -90.61 0.26 -3.47
C ALA A 555 -91.35 -0.04 -2.16
N ARG A 556 -90.62 -0.36 -1.09
CA ARG A 556 -91.16 -0.57 0.26
C ARG A 556 -91.85 0.68 0.81
N SER A 557 -91.26 1.86 0.60
CA SER A 557 -91.87 3.14 1.01
C SER A 557 -93.22 3.37 0.33
N ILE A 558 -93.34 3.05 -0.97
CA ILE A 558 -94.61 3.15 -1.69
C ILE A 558 -95.60 2.07 -1.21
N ARG A 559 -95.16 0.83 -0.99
CA ARG A 559 -96.00 -0.28 -0.47
C ARG A 559 -96.56 -0.03 0.92
N ARG A 560 -95.93 0.81 1.75
CA ARG A 560 -96.52 1.27 3.03
C ARG A 560 -97.79 2.10 2.85
N GLN A 561 -97.92 2.78 1.71
CA GLN A 561 -99.05 3.68 1.42
C GLN A 561 -100.02 3.12 0.38
N TYR A 562 -99.59 2.16 -0.44
CA TYR A 562 -100.35 1.56 -1.54
C TYR A 562 -100.32 0.04 -1.51
N SER A 563 -101.39 -0.60 -1.97
CA SER A 563 -101.42 -2.05 -2.18
C SER A 563 -100.46 -2.48 -3.29
N ALA A 564 -100.03 -3.74 -3.24
CA ALA A 564 -99.06 -4.33 -4.19
C ALA A 564 -99.53 -4.26 -5.66
N GLU A 565 -100.84 -4.12 -5.90
CA GLU A 565 -101.45 -3.98 -7.22
C GLU A 565 -101.14 -2.65 -7.93
N LEU A 566 -100.52 -1.68 -7.25
CA LEU A 566 -100.10 -0.43 -7.88
C LEU A 566 -99.10 -0.66 -9.03
N PHE A 567 -98.11 -1.52 -8.82
CA PHE A 567 -97.05 -1.76 -9.82
C PHE A 567 -97.54 -2.58 -11.02
N SER A 568 -98.59 -3.37 -10.87
CA SER A 568 -99.22 -4.13 -11.96
C SER A 568 -100.29 -3.33 -12.73
N SER A 569 -100.66 -2.12 -12.28
CA SER A 569 -101.73 -1.30 -12.85
C SER A 569 -101.26 -0.18 -13.79
N LYS A 570 -100.05 -0.30 -14.36
CA LYS A 570 -99.43 0.69 -15.28
C LYS A 570 -99.42 2.10 -14.67
N PRO A 571 -98.61 2.33 -13.61
CA PRO A 571 -98.63 3.59 -12.85
C PRO A 571 -98.38 4.85 -13.70
N GLY A 572 -97.65 4.74 -14.82
CA GLY A 572 -97.43 5.85 -15.74
C GLY A 572 -98.65 6.32 -16.54
N ASP A 573 -99.51 5.37 -16.94
CA ASP A 573 -100.77 5.71 -17.60
C ASP A 573 -101.73 6.40 -16.60
N LEU A 574 -101.71 5.96 -15.34
CA LEU A 574 -102.46 6.59 -14.24
C LEU A 574 -101.94 7.99 -13.91
N ALA A 575 -100.62 8.19 -13.93
CA ALA A 575 -100.00 9.50 -13.71
C ALA A 575 -100.31 10.50 -14.84
N ARG A 576 -100.23 10.06 -16.11
CA ARG A 576 -100.59 10.88 -17.28
C ARG A 576 -102.07 11.27 -17.26
N ALA A 577 -102.95 10.34 -16.90
CA ALA A 577 -104.39 10.63 -16.77
C ALA A 577 -104.73 11.66 -15.68
N LEU A 578 -103.85 11.85 -14.67
CA LEU A 578 -104.03 12.82 -13.58
C LEU A 578 -103.47 14.23 -13.87
N GLU A 579 -102.75 14.42 -14.98
CA GLU A 579 -102.10 15.69 -15.36
C GLU A 579 -103.04 16.92 -15.36
N PRO A 580 -104.25 16.86 -15.96
CA PRO A 580 -105.13 18.03 -16.05
C PRO A 580 -105.55 18.60 -14.69
N GLY A 581 -105.49 17.80 -13.62
CA GLY A 581 -105.88 18.22 -12.25
C GLY A 581 -104.77 18.83 -11.41
N THR A 582 -103.62 19.19 -12.01
CA THR A 582 -102.46 19.70 -11.26
C THR A 582 -102.25 21.21 -11.36
N ALA A 583 -102.86 21.90 -12.34
CA ALA A 583 -102.70 23.33 -12.61
C ALA A 583 -103.56 24.28 -11.73
N GLY A 584 -103.90 23.89 -10.50
CA GLY A 584 -104.69 24.69 -9.55
C GLY A 584 -106.14 24.24 -9.35
N TRP A 585 -106.87 24.93 -8.48
CA TRP A 585 -108.21 24.48 -8.03
C TRP A 585 -109.26 24.48 -9.15
N VAL A 586 -109.21 25.47 -10.05
CA VAL A 586 -110.13 25.58 -11.21
C VAL A 586 -109.92 24.41 -12.19
N ALA A 587 -108.67 24.09 -12.51
CA ALA A 587 -108.32 22.99 -13.40
C ALA A 587 -108.75 21.63 -12.84
N ARG A 588 -108.72 21.45 -11.51
CA ARG A 588 -109.21 20.22 -10.84
C ARG A 588 -110.70 19.99 -11.00
N ILE A 589 -111.50 21.04 -10.88
CA ILE A 589 -112.96 20.96 -11.02
C ILE A 589 -113.31 20.65 -12.48
N TRP A 590 -112.67 21.36 -13.42
CA TRP A 590 -112.85 21.12 -14.85
C TRP A 590 -112.45 19.71 -15.27
N ALA A 591 -111.26 19.24 -14.87
CA ALA A 591 -110.78 17.89 -15.18
C ALA A 591 -111.68 16.78 -14.60
N PHE A 592 -112.30 17.02 -13.44
CA PHE A 592 -113.25 16.07 -12.85
C PHE A 592 -114.56 15.96 -13.66
N LEU A 593 -115.06 17.07 -14.20
CA LEU A 593 -116.29 17.10 -14.99
C LEU A 593 -116.08 16.62 -16.44
N SER A 594 -114.98 17.02 -17.09
CA SER A 594 -114.79 16.83 -18.54
C SER A 594 -114.00 15.59 -18.94
N ASN A 595 -113.22 14.97 -18.04
CA ASN A 595 -112.30 13.90 -18.41
C ASN A 595 -112.65 12.56 -17.70
N PRO A 596 -113.24 11.58 -18.42
CA PRO A 596 -113.54 10.25 -17.88
C PRO A 596 -112.29 9.48 -17.42
N ALA A 597 -111.17 9.59 -18.13
CA ALA A 597 -109.91 8.93 -17.79
C ALA A 597 -109.31 9.48 -16.48
N TYR A 598 -109.41 10.79 -16.25
CA TYR A 598 -109.03 11.42 -14.98
C TYR A 598 -109.83 10.88 -13.78
N ARG A 599 -111.16 10.74 -13.94
CA ARG A 599 -112.03 10.16 -12.90
C ARG A 599 -111.70 8.69 -12.62
N ALA A 600 -111.47 7.89 -13.66
CA ALA A 600 -111.11 6.48 -13.54
C ALA A 600 -109.76 6.30 -12.83
N ALA A 601 -108.73 7.04 -13.25
CA ALA A 601 -107.40 6.99 -12.66
C ALA A 601 -107.40 7.45 -11.19
N ARG A 602 -108.11 8.54 -10.87
CA ARG A 602 -108.26 9.03 -9.49
C ARG A 602 -109.01 8.04 -8.59
N LYS A 603 -110.06 7.40 -9.09
CA LYS A 603 -110.80 6.36 -8.36
C LYS A 603 -109.92 5.14 -8.09
N ARG A 604 -109.16 4.70 -9.10
CA ARG A 604 -108.25 3.54 -9.02
C ARG A 604 -107.11 3.78 -8.02
N LEU A 605 -106.40 4.91 -8.11
CA LEU A 605 -105.30 5.22 -7.18
C LEU A 605 -105.79 5.43 -5.74
N ARG A 606 -106.98 5.99 -5.53
CA ARG A 606 -107.59 6.08 -4.19
C ARG A 606 -108.00 4.73 -3.62
N ALA A 607 -108.45 3.79 -4.46
CA ALA A 607 -108.78 2.44 -4.02
C ALA A 607 -107.54 1.63 -3.64
N LEU A 608 -106.40 1.92 -4.27
CA LEU A 608 -105.12 1.26 -3.99
C LEU A 608 -104.37 1.89 -2.82
N ARG A 609 -104.70 3.12 -2.39
CA ARG A 609 -104.00 3.85 -1.32
C ARG A 609 -104.69 3.69 0.04
N SER A 610 -103.91 3.56 1.10
CA SER A 610 -104.41 3.44 2.48
C SER A 610 -105.00 4.74 3.07
N VAL A 611 -104.49 5.91 2.67
CA VAL A 611 -104.93 7.23 3.16
C VAL A 611 -105.32 8.15 1.99
N PRO A 612 -106.43 8.91 2.05
CA PRO A 612 -106.82 9.81 0.97
C PRO A 612 -105.80 10.95 0.76
N ALA A 613 -105.47 11.25 -0.50
CA ALA A 613 -104.55 12.33 -0.84
C ALA A 613 -105.05 13.23 -1.99
N PRO A 614 -104.49 14.44 -2.12
CA PRO A 614 -104.81 15.33 -3.23
C PRO A 614 -104.30 14.78 -4.58
N PRO A 615 -104.95 15.13 -5.71
CA PRO A 615 -104.56 14.63 -7.03
C PRO A 615 -103.12 14.92 -7.44
N ALA A 616 -102.54 16.05 -6.99
CA ALA A 616 -101.15 16.39 -7.25
C ALA A 616 -100.17 15.39 -6.60
N THR A 617 -100.43 15.04 -5.34
CA THR A 617 -99.66 14.03 -4.60
C THR A 617 -99.83 12.63 -5.20
N LEU A 618 -101.06 12.26 -5.61
CA LEU A 618 -101.33 10.99 -6.30
C LEU A 618 -100.58 10.88 -7.64
N ARG A 619 -100.51 11.98 -8.42
CA ARG A 619 -99.73 12.02 -9.66
C ARG A 619 -98.23 11.87 -9.37
N GLN A 620 -97.71 12.60 -8.39
CA GLN A 620 -96.28 12.57 -8.04
C GLN A 620 -95.85 11.16 -7.58
N GLU A 621 -96.62 10.52 -6.71
CA GLU A 621 -96.31 9.17 -6.22
C GLU A 621 -96.50 8.10 -7.31
N ALA A 622 -97.45 8.28 -8.22
CA ALA A 622 -97.59 7.39 -9.38
C ALA A 622 -96.41 7.52 -10.36
N LEU A 623 -95.88 8.73 -10.58
CA LEU A 623 -94.63 8.93 -11.33
C LEU A 623 -93.43 8.30 -10.61
N GLN A 624 -93.36 8.38 -9.28
CA GLN A 624 -92.33 7.70 -8.49
C GLN A 624 -92.45 6.17 -8.61
N ALA A 625 -93.66 5.61 -8.57
CA ALA A 625 -93.90 4.19 -8.77
C ALA A 625 -93.53 3.73 -10.19
N GLU A 626 -93.78 4.55 -11.22
CA GLU A 626 -93.34 4.29 -12.59
C GLU A 626 -91.80 4.30 -12.72
N ASP A 627 -91.11 5.27 -12.11
CA ASP A 627 -89.65 5.33 -12.11
C ASP A 627 -89.03 4.12 -11.39
N ILE A 628 -89.59 3.71 -10.24
CA ILE A 628 -89.17 2.49 -9.53
C ILE A 628 -89.39 1.24 -10.40
N LEU A 629 -90.55 1.11 -11.04
CA LEU A 629 -90.85 -0.02 -11.91
C LEU A 629 -89.91 -0.09 -13.11
N ARG A 630 -89.61 1.06 -13.75
CA ARG A 630 -88.69 1.15 -14.87
C ARG A 630 -87.26 0.74 -14.47
N ARG A 631 -86.80 1.20 -13.31
CA ARG A 631 -85.47 0.84 -12.79
C ARG A 631 -85.40 -0.64 -12.36
N TRP A 632 -86.49 -1.18 -11.83
CA TRP A 632 -86.60 -2.60 -11.49
C TRP A 632 -86.59 -3.50 -12.73
N GLN A 633 -87.35 -3.16 -13.78
CA GLN A 633 -87.39 -3.90 -15.05
C GLN A 633 -86.06 -3.88 -15.81
N ALA A 634 -85.15 -2.96 -15.49
CA ALA A 634 -83.78 -2.99 -16.01
C ALA A 634 -82.90 -4.08 -15.36
N LEU A 635 -83.31 -4.57 -14.19
CA LEU A 635 -82.56 -5.55 -13.37
C LEU A 635 -83.27 -6.92 -13.29
N ALA A 636 -84.58 -6.96 -13.51
CA ALA A 636 -85.47 -8.12 -13.42
C ALA A 636 -86.15 -8.39 -14.78
N PRO A 637 -86.79 -9.57 -14.97
CA PRO A 637 -87.58 -9.84 -16.18
C PRO A 637 -88.66 -8.77 -16.44
N PRO A 638 -89.05 -8.49 -17.71
CA PRO A 638 -89.92 -7.36 -18.07
C PRO A 638 -91.30 -7.35 -17.38
N SER A 639 -91.80 -8.51 -16.98
CA SER A 639 -93.08 -8.71 -16.29
C SER A 639 -92.98 -8.75 -14.76
N ALA A 640 -91.78 -8.66 -14.19
CA ALA A 640 -91.57 -8.72 -12.75
C ALA A 640 -91.91 -7.39 -12.08
N VAL A 641 -92.64 -7.46 -10.96
CA VAL A 641 -92.93 -6.29 -10.11
C VAL A 641 -91.96 -6.26 -8.92
N PRO A 642 -91.63 -5.08 -8.36
CA PRO A 642 -90.80 -4.98 -7.17
C PRO A 642 -91.40 -5.74 -5.98
N VAL A 643 -90.62 -6.66 -5.41
CA VAL A 643 -90.99 -7.46 -4.23
C VAL A 643 -90.10 -7.07 -3.05
N GLU A 644 -90.61 -7.20 -1.83
CA GLU A 644 -89.82 -7.03 -0.62
C GLU A 644 -88.87 -8.24 -0.47
N ALA A 645 -87.63 -7.99 -0.05
CA ALA A 645 -86.67 -9.04 0.28
C ALA A 645 -86.48 -9.12 1.79
N ASP A 646 -86.42 -10.34 2.33
CA ASP A 646 -86.41 -10.56 3.78
C ASP A 646 -85.15 -10.00 4.44
N ALA A 647 -84.01 -10.05 3.74
CA ALA A 647 -82.71 -9.62 4.22
C ALA A 647 -82.25 -8.23 3.72
N GLU A 648 -83.17 -7.42 3.17
CA GLU A 648 -82.83 -6.10 2.59
C GLU A 648 -82.25 -5.14 3.64
N ILE A 649 -82.79 -5.14 4.86
CA ILE A 649 -82.35 -4.22 5.92
C ILE A 649 -80.94 -4.61 6.38
N GLU A 650 -80.73 -5.90 6.64
CA GLU A 650 -79.46 -6.49 7.02
C GLU A 650 -78.40 -6.25 5.94
N LEU A 651 -78.76 -6.43 4.66
CA LEU A 651 -77.86 -6.16 3.54
C LEU A 651 -77.49 -4.67 3.44
N SER A 652 -78.44 -3.75 3.69
CA SER A 652 -78.15 -2.32 3.75
C SER A 652 -77.16 -1.98 4.86
N VAL A 653 -77.37 -2.54 6.07
CA VAL A 653 -76.46 -2.32 7.20
C VAL A 653 -75.07 -2.90 6.92
N ALA A 654 -75.00 -4.09 6.32
CA ALA A 654 -73.74 -4.72 5.94
C ALA A 654 -72.99 -3.92 4.86
N LEU A 655 -73.72 -3.38 3.87
CA LEU A 655 -73.14 -2.52 2.83
C LEU A 655 -72.62 -1.22 3.43
N ASP A 656 -73.36 -0.56 4.32
CA ASP A 656 -72.93 0.68 4.97
C ASP A 656 -71.66 0.47 5.82
N ALA A 657 -71.59 -0.65 6.56
CA ALA A 657 -70.40 -1.00 7.34
C ALA A 657 -69.18 -1.30 6.45
N LEU A 658 -69.38 -1.98 5.32
CA LEU A 658 -68.33 -2.27 4.34
C LEU A 658 -67.87 -1.00 3.61
N ASP A 659 -68.80 -0.12 3.24
CA ASP A 659 -68.51 1.15 2.58
C ASP A 659 -67.69 2.07 3.49
N GLU A 660 -68.05 2.17 4.77
CA GLU A 660 -67.27 2.94 5.75
C GLU A 660 -65.85 2.39 5.94
N ALA A 661 -65.69 1.06 6.03
CA ALA A 661 -64.38 0.43 6.14
C ALA A 661 -63.52 0.62 4.88
N THR A 662 -64.11 0.45 3.70
CA THR A 662 -63.42 0.60 2.42
C THR A 662 -63.06 2.06 2.11
N LYS A 663 -63.89 3.04 2.52
CA LYS A 663 -63.56 4.48 2.45
C LYS A 663 -62.33 4.82 3.28
N LYS A 664 -62.29 4.34 4.53
CA LYS A 664 -61.13 4.53 5.43
C LYS A 664 -59.86 3.89 4.88
N LEU A 665 -59.94 2.64 4.39
CA LEU A 665 -58.81 1.96 3.75
C LEU A 665 -58.35 2.66 2.47
N GLY A 666 -59.28 3.16 1.65
CA GLY A 666 -58.99 3.90 0.42
C GLY A 666 -58.25 5.21 0.70
N ALA A 667 -58.67 5.95 1.74
CA ALA A 667 -58.00 7.16 2.19
C ALA A 667 -56.58 6.88 2.71
N MET A 668 -56.36 5.73 3.36
CA MET A 668 -55.04 5.33 3.83
C MET A 668 -54.14 4.84 2.70
N THR A 669 -54.64 4.15 1.68
CA THR A 669 -53.80 3.50 0.66
C THR A 669 -53.61 4.32 -0.63
N GLU A 670 -54.20 5.51 -0.71
CA GLU A 670 -54.21 6.38 -1.91
C GLU A 670 -54.79 5.70 -3.17
N ALA A 671 -55.48 4.58 -2.99
CA ALA A 671 -55.70 3.60 -4.04
C ALA A 671 -57.06 3.69 -4.74
N GLY A 672 -57.77 4.81 -4.53
CA GLY A 672 -59.07 5.11 -5.12
C GLY A 672 -60.25 4.37 -4.47
N PRO A 673 -61.49 4.78 -4.78
CA PRO A 673 -62.69 4.27 -4.12
C PRO A 673 -63.01 2.83 -4.55
N PHE A 674 -63.24 1.95 -3.59
CA PHE A 674 -63.73 0.57 -3.81
C PHE A 674 -65.11 0.52 -4.48
N TYR A 675 -65.86 1.62 -4.44
CA TYR A 675 -67.25 1.73 -4.84
C TYR A 675 -67.52 1.43 -6.34
N GLY A 676 -66.55 1.74 -7.21
CA GLY A 676 -66.63 1.50 -8.66
C GLY A 676 -65.90 0.23 -9.12
N MET A 677 -65.24 -0.50 -8.22
CA MET A 677 -64.52 -1.73 -8.57
C MET A 677 -65.51 -2.89 -8.75
N GLN A 678 -65.16 -3.84 -9.62
CA GLN A 678 -65.88 -5.11 -9.67
C GLN A 678 -65.80 -5.80 -8.31
N LEU A 679 -66.89 -6.45 -7.87
CA LEU A 679 -66.94 -7.11 -6.56
C LEU A 679 -65.81 -8.14 -6.38
N SER A 680 -65.43 -8.86 -7.44
CA SER A 680 -64.30 -9.80 -7.43
C SER A 680 -62.95 -9.10 -7.19
N ALA A 681 -62.71 -7.95 -7.84
CA ALA A 681 -61.51 -7.15 -7.68
C ALA A 681 -61.45 -6.49 -6.30
N ALA A 682 -62.57 -5.97 -5.79
CA ALA A 682 -62.68 -5.43 -4.44
C ALA A 682 -62.38 -6.51 -3.38
N ALA A 683 -62.95 -7.72 -3.53
CA ALA A 683 -62.66 -8.86 -2.67
C ALA A 683 -61.17 -9.22 -2.68
N SER A 684 -60.59 -9.35 -3.88
CA SER A 684 -59.17 -9.69 -4.05
C SER A 684 -58.27 -8.66 -3.39
N ARG A 685 -58.57 -7.37 -3.56
CA ARG A 685 -57.84 -6.27 -2.97
C ARG A 685 -57.92 -6.25 -1.43
N LEU A 686 -59.11 -6.42 -0.86
CA LEU A 686 -59.30 -6.49 0.59
C LEU A 686 -58.53 -7.67 1.19
N ARG A 687 -58.56 -8.83 0.53
CA ARG A 687 -57.75 -9.99 0.94
C ARG A 687 -56.24 -9.73 0.81
N ALA A 688 -55.80 -9.05 -0.24
CA ALA A 688 -54.39 -8.69 -0.41
C ALA A 688 -53.93 -7.74 0.72
N LEU A 689 -54.74 -6.72 1.06
CA LEU A 689 -54.47 -5.81 2.17
C LEU A 689 -54.45 -6.55 3.52
N ALA A 690 -55.41 -7.45 3.77
CA ALA A 690 -55.45 -8.26 4.99
C ALA A 690 -54.31 -9.29 5.07
N GLY A 691 -53.86 -9.80 3.92
CA GLY A 691 -52.79 -10.80 3.82
C GLY A 691 -51.40 -10.23 4.14
N ASP A 692 -51.15 -8.97 3.77
CA ASP A 692 -49.91 -8.28 4.10
C ASP A 692 -50.02 -7.49 5.41
N ARG A 693 -49.70 -8.15 6.52
CA ARG A 693 -49.75 -7.54 7.86
C ARG A 693 -48.43 -6.88 8.28
N GLN A 694 -47.35 -7.09 7.53
CA GLN A 694 -46.01 -6.63 7.94
C GLN A 694 -45.68 -5.26 7.35
N THR A 695 -46.02 -5.02 6.07
CA THR A 695 -45.68 -3.77 5.38
C THR A 695 -46.20 -2.51 6.10
N PRO A 696 -47.45 -2.47 6.62
CA PRO A 696 -47.96 -1.33 7.38
C PRO A 696 -47.04 -0.86 8.51
N PHE A 697 -46.41 -1.79 9.24
CA PHE A 697 -45.52 -1.45 10.36
C PHE A 697 -44.14 -0.97 9.90
N ARG A 698 -43.73 -1.23 8.65
CA ARG A 698 -42.46 -0.76 8.07
C ARG A 698 -42.58 0.62 7.43
N LEU A 699 -43.78 1.03 7.00
CA LEU A 699 -44.01 2.31 6.31
C LEU A 699 -43.62 3.56 7.11
N PRO A 700 -43.83 3.65 8.43
CA PRO A 700 -43.37 4.80 9.22
C PRO A 700 -41.87 5.04 9.10
N ASP A 701 -41.07 3.98 9.23
CA ASP A 701 -39.60 4.06 9.10
C ASP A 701 -39.18 4.44 7.68
N ILE A 702 -39.81 3.87 6.65
CA ILE A 702 -39.54 4.22 5.24
C ILE A 702 -39.85 5.69 4.96
N ARG A 703 -40.96 6.21 5.51
CA ARG A 703 -41.33 7.63 5.38
C ARG A 703 -40.36 8.54 6.11
N ARG A 704 -39.91 8.16 7.31
CA ARG A 704 -38.85 8.87 8.03
C ARG A 704 -37.58 8.96 7.18
N LEU A 705 -37.13 7.83 6.62
CA LEU A 705 -35.95 7.77 5.76
C LEU A 705 -36.11 8.65 4.51
N ARG A 706 -37.19 8.51 3.75
CA ARG A 706 -37.46 9.36 2.57
C ARG A 706 -37.46 10.86 2.92
N SER A 707 -38.00 11.22 4.09
CA SER A 707 -37.98 12.59 4.60
C SER A 707 -36.56 13.07 4.91
N HIS A 708 -35.72 12.24 5.53
CA HIS A 708 -34.31 12.55 5.78
C HIS A 708 -33.55 12.83 4.47
N PHE A 709 -33.67 11.96 3.46
CA PHE A 709 -33.05 12.18 2.15
C PHE A 709 -33.54 13.47 1.49
N ARG A 710 -34.86 13.74 1.49
CA ARG A 710 -35.43 14.95 0.89
C ARG A 710 -34.93 16.22 1.59
N LYS A 711 -34.92 16.24 2.92
CA LYS A 711 -34.42 17.38 3.72
C LYS A 711 -32.92 17.61 3.53
N ALA A 712 -32.15 16.56 3.24
CA ALA A 712 -30.72 16.64 2.95
C ALA A 712 -30.41 17.03 1.49
N GLY A 713 -31.41 17.34 0.66
CA GLY A 713 -31.20 17.64 -0.76
C GLY A 713 -30.86 16.40 -1.63
N LEU A 714 -30.97 15.20 -1.07
CA LEU A 714 -30.66 13.92 -1.71
C LEU A 714 -31.88 13.25 -2.36
N GLY A 715 -32.94 14.02 -2.64
CA GLY A 715 -34.11 13.51 -3.37
C GLY A 715 -33.74 12.95 -4.75
N GLY A 716 -32.88 13.67 -5.49
CA GLY A 716 -32.40 13.24 -6.80
C GLY A 716 -31.62 11.92 -6.77
N PHE A 717 -30.94 11.59 -5.66
CA PHE A 717 -30.28 10.30 -5.49
C PHE A 717 -31.31 9.16 -5.41
N VAL A 718 -32.38 9.34 -4.64
CA VAL A 718 -33.46 8.33 -4.54
C VAL A 718 -34.15 8.13 -5.89
N ASP A 719 -34.37 9.20 -6.64
CA ASP A 719 -34.96 9.12 -7.97
C ASP A 719 -33.99 8.47 -8.98
N ASP A 720 -32.68 8.72 -8.87
CA ASP A 720 -31.64 8.06 -9.68
C ASP A 720 -31.59 6.54 -9.44
N LEU A 721 -31.67 6.11 -8.17
CA LEU A 721 -31.78 4.69 -7.81
C LEU A 721 -33.03 4.04 -8.42
N ARG A 722 -34.17 4.74 -8.37
CA ARG A 722 -35.44 4.25 -8.92
C ARG A 722 -35.38 4.12 -10.43
N ASN A 723 -34.91 5.15 -11.12
CA ASN A 723 -34.96 5.24 -12.59
C ASN A 723 -33.98 4.27 -13.26
N HIS A 724 -32.82 4.02 -12.64
CA HIS A 724 -31.80 3.13 -13.19
C HIS A 724 -31.84 1.71 -12.62
N GLY A 725 -32.79 1.40 -11.72
CA GLY A 725 -32.99 0.05 -11.17
C GLY A 725 -31.76 -0.51 -10.47
N VAL A 726 -31.00 0.33 -9.76
CA VAL A 726 -29.72 -0.08 -9.17
C VAL A 726 -29.97 -1.05 -8.01
N ALA A 727 -29.25 -2.17 -8.00
CA ALA A 727 -29.34 -3.16 -6.93
C ALA A 727 -28.93 -2.58 -5.57
N ALA A 728 -29.60 -3.00 -4.49
CA ALA A 728 -29.42 -2.44 -3.14
C ALA A 728 -27.96 -2.52 -2.63
N GLU A 729 -27.23 -3.56 -3.03
CA GLU A 729 -25.81 -3.76 -2.70
C GLU A 729 -24.88 -2.67 -3.29
N HIS A 730 -25.33 -1.97 -4.33
CA HIS A 730 -24.55 -0.90 -4.97
C HIS A 730 -24.93 0.51 -4.50
N TRP A 731 -25.99 0.68 -3.71
CA TRP A 731 -26.47 2.02 -3.30
C TRP A 731 -25.42 2.81 -2.53
N LEU A 732 -24.68 2.14 -1.64
CA LEU A 732 -23.58 2.77 -0.89
C LEU A 732 -22.45 3.22 -1.82
N ALA A 733 -22.03 2.34 -2.72
CA ALA A 733 -20.99 2.64 -3.69
C ALA A 733 -21.41 3.77 -4.64
N GLN A 734 -22.69 3.81 -5.05
CA GLN A 734 -23.22 4.86 -5.91
C GLN A 734 -23.33 6.20 -5.19
N PHE A 735 -23.73 6.22 -3.92
CA PHE A 735 -23.67 7.43 -3.11
C PHE A 735 -22.24 7.94 -2.97
N GLU A 736 -21.28 7.06 -2.63
CA GLU A 736 -19.87 7.44 -2.55
C GLU A 736 -19.36 7.97 -3.90
N TYR A 737 -19.72 7.33 -5.01
CA TYR A 737 -19.40 7.81 -6.35
C TYR A 737 -19.93 9.22 -6.60
N ILE A 738 -21.23 9.44 -6.37
CA ILE A 738 -21.88 10.74 -6.59
C ILE A 738 -21.26 11.81 -5.72
N TRP A 739 -21.09 11.56 -4.42
CA TRP A 739 -20.52 12.52 -3.47
C TRP A 739 -19.10 12.91 -3.84
N LEU A 740 -18.23 11.92 -4.06
CA LEU A 740 -16.82 12.13 -4.35
C LEU A 740 -16.58 12.75 -5.72
N TYR A 741 -17.31 12.31 -6.75
CA TYR A 741 -17.18 12.87 -8.09
C TYR A 741 -17.72 14.30 -8.15
N SER A 742 -18.83 14.59 -7.43
CA SER A 742 -19.35 15.95 -7.33
C SER A 742 -18.38 16.90 -6.62
N ALA A 743 -17.55 16.40 -5.71
CA ALA A 743 -16.52 17.20 -5.04
C ALA A 743 -15.26 17.43 -5.88
N LEU A 744 -15.03 16.62 -6.92
CA LEU A 744 -13.93 16.82 -7.87
C LEU A 744 -14.28 17.83 -8.98
N GLU A 745 -15.54 17.86 -9.41
CA GLU A 745 -16.08 18.83 -10.37
C GLU A 745 -16.32 20.21 -9.76
#